data_AF-A0A1V6KH69-F1
#
_entry.id   AF-A0A1V6KH69-F1
#
_cell.length_a   1.000
_cell.length_b   1.000
_cell.length_c   1.000
_cell.angle_alpha   90.00
_cell.angle_beta   90.00
_cell.angle_gamma   90.00
#
_symmetry.space_group_name_H-M   'P 1'
#
loop_
_entity.id
_entity.type
_entity.pdbx_description
1 polymer ?
#
loop_
_entity_poly.entity_id
_entity_poly.type
_entity_poly.pdbx_seq_one_letter_code
_entity_poly.pdbx_strand_id
1 'polypeptide(L)'
;MKLAVLSASLAATLMHPGSTAAQQAVRLLTPPQAEVVEMGPHHRVWSRTELVPDGMGGWRAEERRVTELATGLGRWDEGQRAYVGARAAFEVTESGHVIARETAHQLILPPDLSESAVDMLAPDGARLRWQLIGLAMIDRASGQSVLLGEAQPSAVEWLGEQEVLYQNALSGIAADVRYRLTLDGLEQDLILREQVAPELVADLGLNPGACRLMVLTEFVSFPEETATERRTLGEVLADGTVGTDEEVSLGAMRIGAGRAFGLEEAEGSWLRVAKSWEVLDGRQVLVESVDYAGLGPLMDRLPLPEQGRIDRLKERVQRTAKVARPGGEGRYAGLVLPVRRGEPAQARVKAPGFRDGRLETGAGSMVHLGTGAGACARAPMGQGRGLVVDFALQTICATNFTFRGDTTYYVSGTVNLSGTTTIEGGAVIKYGASGPPKVVCLGDIVCNTAAFCPAVFTAKDDDTVGETITGSTGSPYVSDYANPAIEVRTSGSRLHDLRLAHAGTGLKFSDSSAGNHQVSHVQMVHCNSALIVEGNGALSNHVALRNVLIDRATYGLYGSSFQVTGEHLTAHQCTHLAYNSSTSYVSGLSLTNSLLVAVITNGTVSLGQSCCQWPGSSNGVFQTVGAGGFYLADGAYREAGTTNIDAALAADLKRKTTYPPLVWSNAVVTTDTVLSPQAGRDTDLLDLGYHYDPIDHAVSLFTVTNALATNGIAPPPVTLTVLPGTVIGQFGSRGLQMEYNSRLMAEGTPTAPVRLVRYDGVQEQSIAWGGTNAGAYLVLGPPRDAVEGLTNSPGVSLRYVEGTLLGGMGYGFVSGNGWWLWKAIEVQDCQWTGGRFQVSGYPGTTAVLRNNVFAWTWHRGYGWPAYEVYNNLFYGGTVRLERYAAGGAWTLRDNAFDSVALTNANAAVVNDHNAYLGLGQAQLPGSGGSDQVLSSFTYTNLAVRPSWRFYQVSTDLVDKGSRNATNAGLYHFTTQISQVKETNSVVDIGFHYVAVDTATGLPLDTDGDGLSDYFEDRNGNGVYDRGASETDWVNSPHGTTGMTGLQVFTPFE
;
A
#
# COMPACT_ATOMS: atom_id res chain seq x y z
N MET A 1 7.70 -19.10 21.77
CA MET A 1 8.03 -18.25 22.95
C MET A 1 8.33 -19.03 24.24
N LYS A 2 7.46 -19.91 24.77
CA LYS A 2 7.73 -20.61 26.05
C LYS A 2 9.01 -21.46 26.07
N LEU A 3 9.39 -22.09 24.95
CA LEU A 3 10.67 -22.83 24.85
C LEU A 3 11.92 -21.91 24.81
N ALA A 4 11.79 -20.70 24.25
CA ALA A 4 12.89 -19.72 24.17
C ALA A 4 13.17 -19.05 25.53
N VAL A 5 12.13 -18.88 26.34
CA VAL A 5 12.25 -18.41 27.73
C VAL A 5 12.96 -19.47 28.59
N LEU A 6 12.69 -20.76 28.34
CA LEU A 6 13.38 -21.87 29.03
C LEU A 6 14.86 -21.98 28.65
N SER A 7 15.23 -21.75 27.37
CA SER A 7 16.64 -21.79 26.94
C SER A 7 17.45 -20.59 27.43
N ALA A 8 16.86 -19.39 27.46
CA ALA A 8 17.48 -18.20 28.06
C ALA A 8 17.69 -18.35 29.58
N SER A 9 16.74 -19.01 30.27
CA SER A 9 16.87 -19.33 31.70
C SER A 9 18.01 -20.30 31.97
N LEU A 10 18.22 -21.29 31.08
CA LEU A 10 19.32 -22.24 31.21
C LEU A 10 20.69 -21.57 31.00
N ALA A 11 20.79 -20.63 30.04
CA ALA A 11 22.00 -19.86 29.79
C ALA A 11 22.38 -18.91 30.96
N ALA A 12 21.39 -18.33 31.64
CA ALA A 12 21.61 -17.47 32.81
C ALA A 12 22.17 -18.25 34.02
N THR A 13 21.85 -19.54 34.13
CA THR A 13 22.34 -20.40 35.24
C THR A 13 23.83 -20.77 35.10
N LEU A 14 24.43 -20.58 33.92
CA LEU A 14 25.81 -20.96 33.61
C LEU A 14 26.81 -19.79 33.67
N MET A 15 26.37 -18.56 33.94
CA MET A 15 27.24 -17.38 34.00
C MET A 15 27.50 -16.90 35.43
N HIS A 16 28.74 -16.47 35.71
CA HIS A 16 29.18 -16.02 37.03
C HIS A 16 28.33 -14.84 37.55
N PRO A 17 27.86 -14.88 38.81
CA PRO A 17 27.01 -13.84 39.38
C PRO A 17 27.85 -12.59 39.67
N GLY A 18 27.89 -11.65 38.72
CA GLY A 18 28.61 -10.38 38.90
C GLY A 18 28.84 -9.54 37.64
N SER A 19 28.49 -10.00 36.43
CA SER A 19 28.67 -9.20 35.21
C SER A 19 27.47 -8.28 34.94
N THR A 20 27.73 -7.06 34.46
CA THR A 20 26.73 -6.09 33.98
C THR A 20 25.84 -6.66 32.86
N ALA A 21 26.33 -7.65 32.11
CA ALA A 21 25.57 -8.39 31.10
C ALA A 21 24.42 -9.23 31.70
N ALA A 22 24.58 -9.79 32.90
CA ALA A 22 23.54 -10.55 33.58
C ALA A 22 22.36 -9.66 34.03
N GLN A 23 22.63 -8.40 34.41
CA GLN A 23 21.58 -7.43 34.73
C GLN A 23 20.81 -6.94 33.50
N GLN A 24 21.45 -6.89 32.32
CA GLN A 24 20.78 -6.57 31.05
C GLN A 24 19.88 -7.71 30.56
N ALA A 25 20.30 -8.97 30.73
CA ALA A 25 19.49 -10.14 30.39
C ALA A 25 18.25 -10.30 31.28
N VAL A 26 18.33 -9.93 32.56
CA VAL A 26 17.19 -9.96 33.50
C VAL A 26 16.19 -8.82 33.22
N ARG A 27 16.64 -7.67 32.68
CA ARG A 27 15.76 -6.56 32.27
C ARG A 27 14.91 -6.85 31.01
N LEU A 28 15.19 -7.95 30.30
CA LEU A 28 14.48 -8.40 29.10
C LEU A 28 13.44 -9.52 29.37
N LEU A 29 13.14 -9.82 30.64
CA LEU A 29 12.10 -10.78 31.06
C LEU A 29 10.68 -10.20 31.02
N THR A 30 10.53 -8.90 30.78
CA THR A 30 9.25 -8.24 30.52
C THR A 30 9.15 -8.00 29.02
N PRO A 31 8.02 -8.30 28.34
CA PRO A 31 7.85 -7.94 26.94
C PRO A 31 8.14 -6.44 26.77
N PRO A 32 9.04 -6.05 25.86
CA PRO A 32 9.37 -4.65 25.64
C PRO A 32 8.09 -3.92 25.25
N GLN A 33 7.66 -2.98 26.09
CA GLN A 33 6.47 -2.17 25.82
C GLN A 33 6.80 -1.23 24.65
N ALA A 34 5.93 -1.20 23.64
CA ALA A 34 6.07 -0.23 22.56
C ALA A 34 5.76 1.17 23.09
N GLU A 35 6.59 2.14 22.71
CA GLU A 35 6.46 3.55 23.10
C GLU A 35 6.31 4.41 21.85
N VAL A 36 5.58 5.52 21.97
CA VAL A 36 5.43 6.49 20.89
C VAL A 36 6.69 7.36 20.86
N VAL A 37 7.43 7.32 19.75
CA VAL A 37 8.65 8.12 19.53
C VAL A 37 8.41 9.34 18.63
N GLU A 38 7.30 9.35 17.90
CA GLU A 38 6.89 10.45 17.03
C GLU A 38 5.36 10.54 16.98
N MET A 39 4.82 11.76 16.95
CA MET A 39 3.41 12.06 16.77
C MET A 39 3.27 13.18 15.74
N GLY A 40 2.38 12.98 14.77
CA GLY A 40 1.98 13.97 13.77
C GLY A 40 0.45 14.14 13.72
N PRO A 41 -0.07 14.91 12.75
CA PRO A 41 -1.52 15.18 12.64
C PRO A 41 -2.35 13.93 12.29
N HIS A 42 -1.75 12.97 11.58
CA HIS A 42 -2.44 11.79 11.05
C HIS A 42 -1.68 10.48 11.29
N HIS A 43 -0.57 10.55 12.03
CA HIS A 43 0.28 9.39 12.28
C HIS A 43 0.93 9.44 13.66
N ARG A 44 1.38 8.27 14.12
CA ARG A 44 2.34 8.16 15.21
C ARG A 44 3.28 6.99 14.96
N VAL A 45 4.54 7.12 15.36
CA VAL A 45 5.54 6.07 15.21
C VAL A 45 5.73 5.37 16.55
N TRP A 46 5.49 4.07 16.56
CA TRP A 46 5.77 3.20 17.70
C TRP A 46 7.17 2.61 17.55
N SER A 47 7.95 2.63 18.62
CA SER A 47 9.24 1.95 18.71
C SER A 47 9.24 0.94 19.84
N ARG A 48 9.84 -0.23 19.61
CA ARG A 48 10.20 -1.18 20.66
C ARG A 48 11.55 -1.81 20.36
N THR A 49 12.28 -2.21 21.40
CA THR A 49 13.50 -3.00 21.23
C THR A 49 13.20 -4.48 21.46
N GLU A 50 13.43 -5.32 20.47
CA GLU A 50 13.15 -6.77 20.53
C GLU A 50 14.42 -7.60 20.31
N LEU A 51 14.49 -8.79 20.93
CA LEU A 51 15.53 -9.78 20.63
C LEU A 51 15.13 -10.55 19.38
N VAL A 52 15.94 -10.47 18.33
CA VAL A 52 15.68 -11.12 17.04
C VAL A 52 16.83 -12.06 16.66
N PRO A 53 16.56 -13.12 15.85
CA PRO A 53 17.61 -14.01 15.39
C PRO A 53 18.68 -13.25 14.61
N ASP A 54 19.93 -13.58 14.85
CA ASP A 54 21.06 -12.90 14.21
C ASP A 54 21.45 -13.47 12.83
N GLY A 55 20.66 -14.40 12.28
CA GLY A 55 20.97 -15.15 11.06
C GLY A 55 22.08 -16.20 11.25
N MET A 56 22.78 -16.17 12.37
CA MET A 56 23.94 -17.00 12.72
C MET A 56 23.65 -17.94 13.90
N GLY A 57 22.37 -18.08 14.29
CA GLY A 57 21.92 -18.99 15.34
C GLY A 57 21.94 -18.39 16.75
N GLY A 58 22.33 -17.12 16.87
CA GLY A 58 22.24 -16.31 18.09
C GLY A 58 21.10 -15.29 18.05
N TRP A 59 21.11 -14.36 19.00
CA TRP A 59 20.10 -13.31 19.17
C TRP A 59 20.76 -11.95 19.32
N ARG A 60 20.10 -10.90 18.82
CA ARG A 60 20.52 -9.50 19.01
C ARG A 60 19.32 -8.62 19.37
N ALA A 61 19.58 -7.54 20.11
CA ALA A 61 18.60 -6.49 20.31
C ALA A 61 18.47 -5.65 19.03
N GLU A 62 17.23 -5.38 18.61
CA GLU A 62 16.91 -4.62 17.42
C GLU A 62 15.74 -3.67 17.70
N GLU A 63 15.88 -2.42 17.29
CA GLU A 63 14.77 -1.46 17.31
C GLU A 63 13.81 -1.81 16.17
N ARG A 64 12.53 -1.97 16.51
CA ARG A 64 11.42 -2.23 15.61
C ARG A 64 10.50 -1.02 15.59
N ARG A 65 10.16 -0.53 14.39
CA ARG A 65 9.29 0.64 14.22
C ARG A 65 8.06 0.30 13.40
N VAL A 66 6.91 0.82 13.84
CA VAL A 66 5.64 0.74 13.11
C VAL A 66 5.07 2.14 13.01
N THR A 67 4.66 2.54 11.80
CA THR A 67 3.96 3.80 11.58
C THR A 67 2.45 3.54 11.65
N GLU A 68 1.80 3.99 12.71
CA GLU A 68 0.35 3.95 12.78
C GLU A 68 -0.25 5.13 11.99
N LEU A 69 -1.27 4.85 11.19
CA LEU A 69 -1.99 5.81 10.36
C LEU A 69 -3.48 5.83 10.70
N ALA A 70 -4.00 7.03 10.91
CA ALA A 70 -5.42 7.32 10.91
C ALA A 70 -5.61 8.83 10.70
N THR A 71 -6.58 9.21 9.89
CA THR A 71 -6.90 10.63 9.67
C THR A 71 -7.33 11.25 11.00
N GLY A 72 -6.72 12.39 11.34
CA GLY A 72 -6.96 13.13 12.58
C GLY A 72 -6.44 12.48 13.87
N LEU A 73 -5.47 11.55 13.80
CA LEU A 73 -4.91 10.85 14.98
C LEU A 73 -4.26 11.80 16.01
N GLY A 74 -3.70 12.92 15.56
CA GLY A 74 -3.05 13.90 16.42
C GLY A 74 -3.61 15.30 16.26
N ARG A 75 -3.52 16.09 17.32
CA ARG A 75 -3.84 17.52 17.33
C ARG A 75 -2.63 18.34 17.78
N TRP A 76 -2.49 19.55 17.27
CA TRP A 76 -1.47 20.48 17.73
C TRP A 76 -1.83 21.00 19.13
N ASP A 77 -0.88 20.95 20.07
CA ASP A 77 -1.03 21.54 21.39
C ASP A 77 -0.10 22.75 21.54
N GLU A 78 -0.68 23.95 21.57
CA GLU A 78 0.08 25.21 21.72
C GLU A 78 0.87 25.29 23.02
N GLY A 79 0.40 24.64 24.09
CA GLY A 79 1.10 24.63 25.38
C GLY A 79 2.40 23.82 25.33
N GLN A 80 2.37 22.68 24.65
CA GLN A 80 3.52 21.79 24.49
C GLN A 80 4.37 22.08 23.24
N ARG A 81 3.84 22.88 22.29
CA ARG A 81 4.42 23.12 20.96
C ARG A 81 4.74 21.82 20.24
N ALA A 82 3.86 20.84 20.38
CA ALA A 82 3.99 19.49 19.85
C ALA A 82 2.62 18.90 19.53
N TYR A 83 2.59 17.88 18.67
CA TYR A 83 1.39 17.09 18.47
C TYR A 83 1.14 16.15 19.66
N VAL A 84 -0.11 16.07 20.09
CA VAL A 84 -0.60 15.15 21.11
C VAL A 84 -1.75 14.31 20.54
N GLY A 85 -2.08 13.19 21.20
CA GLY A 85 -3.19 12.33 20.77
C GLY A 85 -4.52 13.07 20.75
N ALA A 86 -5.27 12.90 19.66
CA ALA A 86 -6.62 13.46 19.52
C ALA A 86 -7.69 12.53 20.12
N ARG A 87 -8.82 13.10 20.52
CA ARG A 87 -10.01 12.40 21.01
C ARG A 87 -11.26 13.04 20.40
N ALA A 88 -12.05 12.23 19.71
CA ALA A 88 -13.40 12.61 19.29
C ALA A 88 -14.33 12.57 20.50
N ALA A 89 -14.47 13.70 21.17
CA ALA A 89 -15.40 13.90 22.27
C ALA A 89 -15.95 15.32 22.25
N PHE A 90 -17.26 15.43 22.36
CA PHE A 90 -17.95 16.68 22.65
C PHE A 90 -17.79 17.04 24.13
N GLU A 91 -17.98 18.31 24.44
CA GLU A 91 -18.12 18.88 25.78
C GLU A 91 -19.18 19.98 25.78
N VAL A 92 -19.66 20.40 26.95
CA VAL A 92 -20.68 21.47 27.07
C VAL A 92 -20.11 22.64 27.87
N THR A 93 -20.28 23.87 27.36
CA THR A 93 -19.90 25.10 28.06
C THR A 93 -20.95 25.54 29.08
N GLU A 94 -20.60 26.42 30.02
CA GLU A 94 -21.58 27.08 30.92
C GLU A 94 -22.68 27.83 30.14
N SER A 95 -22.38 28.31 28.94
CA SER A 95 -23.33 28.98 28.05
C SER A 95 -24.21 28.01 27.25
N GLY A 96 -24.12 26.69 27.50
CA GLY A 96 -24.92 25.66 26.85
C GLY A 96 -24.47 25.25 25.45
N HIS A 97 -23.36 25.81 24.94
CA HIS A 97 -22.83 25.42 23.64
C HIS A 97 -22.16 24.05 23.75
N VAL A 98 -22.33 23.22 22.71
CA VAL A 98 -21.59 21.96 22.58
C VAL A 98 -20.31 22.25 21.78
N ILE A 99 -19.17 21.79 22.27
CA ILE A 99 -17.87 22.03 21.63
C ILE A 99 -17.11 20.73 21.44
N ALA A 100 -16.27 20.67 20.41
CA ALA A 100 -15.24 19.66 20.25
C ALA A 100 -13.89 20.38 20.12
N ARG A 101 -12.94 20.09 21.00
CA ARG A 101 -11.63 20.75 21.00
C ARG A 101 -10.43 19.79 21.10
N GLU A 102 -10.71 18.52 21.34
CA GLU A 102 -9.68 17.47 21.44
C GLU A 102 -9.45 16.74 20.11
N THR A 103 -10.10 17.15 19.03
CA THR A 103 -9.87 16.73 17.64
C THR A 103 -8.94 17.71 16.91
N ALA A 104 -8.43 17.32 15.74
CA ALA A 104 -7.62 18.21 14.88
C ALA A 104 -8.45 19.36 14.29
N HIS A 105 -9.70 19.08 13.88
CA HIS A 105 -10.71 20.09 13.61
C HIS A 105 -11.42 20.44 14.92
N GLN A 106 -11.79 21.70 15.14
CA GLN A 106 -12.49 22.13 16.36
C GLN A 106 -13.90 22.59 16.00
N LEU A 107 -14.90 22.28 16.83
CA LEU A 107 -16.31 22.55 16.54
C LEU A 107 -17.00 23.31 17.68
N ILE A 108 -17.92 24.18 17.31
CA ILE A 108 -18.90 24.82 18.19
C ILE A 108 -20.28 24.63 17.58
N LEU A 109 -21.15 23.95 18.31
CA LEU A 109 -22.56 23.80 18.00
C LEU A 109 -23.38 24.69 18.94
N PRO A 110 -24.44 25.33 18.43
CA PRO A 110 -25.26 26.22 19.22
C PRO A 110 -26.13 25.45 20.24
N PRO A 111 -26.47 26.04 21.41
CA PRO A 111 -27.40 25.42 22.37
C PRO A 111 -28.80 25.20 21.77
N ASP A 112 -29.18 26.04 20.81
CA ASP A 112 -30.40 25.91 20.02
C ASP A 112 -30.06 26.10 18.53
N LEU A 113 -30.54 25.20 17.67
CA LEU A 113 -30.22 25.16 16.24
C LEU A 113 -30.48 26.50 15.51
N SER A 114 -31.38 27.33 16.03
CA SER A 114 -31.79 28.60 15.42
C SER A 114 -31.04 29.83 15.95
N GLU A 115 -30.20 29.69 16.98
CA GLU A 115 -29.53 30.82 17.62
C GLU A 115 -28.29 31.34 16.89
N SER A 116 -27.46 30.44 16.34
CA SER A 116 -26.25 30.79 15.59
C SER A 116 -25.83 29.68 14.62
N ALA A 117 -24.93 30.03 13.68
CA ALA A 117 -24.33 29.04 12.78
C ALA A 117 -23.41 28.08 13.53
N VAL A 118 -23.35 26.84 13.06
CA VAL A 118 -22.28 25.90 13.42
C VAL A 118 -20.95 26.54 13.02
N ASP A 119 -19.94 26.43 13.89
CA ASP A 119 -18.63 27.05 13.68
C ASP A 119 -17.54 25.99 13.82
N MET A 120 -16.78 25.79 12.75
CA MET A 120 -15.68 24.84 12.71
C MET A 120 -14.39 25.55 12.34
N LEU A 121 -13.32 25.22 13.07
CA LEU A 121 -11.96 25.49 12.68
C LEU A 121 -11.37 24.20 12.10
N ALA A 122 -11.07 24.20 10.80
CA ALA A 122 -10.47 23.07 10.10
C ALA A 122 -8.99 22.88 10.52
N PRO A 123 -8.38 21.70 10.25
CA PRO A 123 -7.01 21.42 10.67
C PRO A 123 -5.93 22.33 10.08
N ASP A 124 -6.21 22.96 8.93
CA ASP A 124 -5.36 23.97 8.28
C ASP A 124 -5.59 25.40 8.81
N GLY A 125 -6.48 25.57 9.80
CA GLY A 125 -6.86 26.85 10.37
C GLY A 125 -7.96 27.58 9.61
N ALA A 126 -8.52 27.01 8.54
CA ALA A 126 -9.62 27.63 7.82
C ALA A 126 -10.92 27.59 8.65
N ARG A 127 -11.71 28.67 8.60
CA ARG A 127 -12.96 28.78 9.36
C ARG A 127 -14.19 28.51 8.50
N LEU A 128 -14.88 27.43 8.83
CA LEU A 128 -16.14 27.01 8.20
C LEU A 128 -17.29 27.36 9.12
N ARG A 129 -18.31 28.05 8.59
CA ARG A 129 -19.55 28.31 9.33
C ARG A 129 -20.75 28.00 8.46
N TRP A 130 -21.70 27.23 8.97
CA TRP A 130 -22.90 26.88 8.23
C TRP A 130 -24.15 26.80 9.10
N GLN A 131 -25.31 26.89 8.45
CA GLN A 131 -26.62 26.80 9.10
C GLN A 131 -27.59 26.03 8.20
N LEU A 132 -28.37 25.13 8.81
CA LEU A 132 -29.44 24.43 8.10
C LEU A 132 -30.54 25.43 7.71
N ILE A 133 -30.90 25.46 6.43
CA ILE A 133 -32.05 26.22 5.95
C ILE A 133 -33.33 25.38 6.15
N GLY A 134 -33.29 24.13 5.71
CA GLY A 134 -34.42 23.21 5.82
C GLY A 134 -34.48 22.16 4.72
N LEU A 135 -35.67 21.56 4.58
CA LEU A 135 -35.98 20.52 3.61
C LEU A 135 -36.90 21.07 2.53
N ALA A 136 -36.49 20.95 1.27
CA ALA A 136 -37.24 21.38 0.10
C ALA A 136 -37.46 20.21 -0.87
N MET A 137 -38.34 20.44 -1.84
CA MET A 137 -38.58 19.55 -2.95
C MET A 137 -38.69 20.34 -4.23
N ILE A 138 -38.14 19.82 -5.32
CA ILE A 138 -38.22 20.42 -6.65
C ILE A 138 -38.81 19.42 -7.64
N ASP A 139 -39.83 19.85 -8.38
CA ASP A 139 -40.32 19.17 -9.56
C ASP A 139 -39.47 19.60 -10.75
N ARG A 140 -38.70 18.65 -11.29
CA ARG A 140 -37.76 18.90 -12.39
C ARG A 140 -38.47 19.12 -13.73
N ALA A 141 -39.69 18.61 -13.89
CA ALA A 141 -40.46 18.77 -15.13
C ALA A 141 -41.05 20.18 -15.25
N SER A 142 -41.54 20.74 -14.14
CA SER A 142 -42.16 22.06 -14.11
C SER A 142 -41.22 23.18 -13.64
N GLY A 143 -40.09 22.84 -13.00
CA GLY A 143 -39.19 23.78 -12.34
C GLY A 143 -39.76 24.36 -11.04
N GLN A 144 -40.94 23.91 -10.61
CA GLN A 144 -41.57 24.36 -9.37
C GLN A 144 -40.86 23.74 -8.17
N SER A 145 -40.76 24.49 -7.08
CA SER A 145 -40.19 24.00 -5.84
C SER A 145 -41.03 24.40 -4.64
N VAL A 146 -40.95 23.60 -3.58
CA VAL A 146 -41.71 23.76 -2.34
C VAL A 146 -40.81 23.49 -1.15
N LEU A 147 -40.89 24.37 -0.14
CA LEU A 147 -40.21 24.18 1.14
C LEU A 147 -41.09 23.36 2.10
N LEU A 148 -40.71 22.10 2.32
CA LEU A 148 -41.43 21.16 3.17
C LEU A 148 -41.25 21.49 4.66
N GLY A 149 -40.05 21.94 5.05
CA GLY A 149 -39.85 22.52 6.37
C GLY A 149 -38.65 23.42 6.49
N GLU A 150 -38.77 24.44 7.33
CA GLU A 150 -37.70 25.39 7.65
C GLU A 150 -37.10 25.05 9.01
N ALA A 151 -35.80 25.25 9.17
CA ALA A 151 -35.15 25.16 10.47
C ALA A 151 -35.89 26.02 11.52
N GLN A 152 -36.17 25.42 12.67
CA GLN A 152 -36.88 26.04 13.78
C GLN A 152 -36.11 25.90 15.09
N PRO A 153 -36.46 26.67 16.14
CA PRO A 153 -35.83 26.50 17.44
C PRO A 153 -35.94 25.07 17.94
N SER A 154 -34.81 24.51 18.31
CA SER A 154 -34.65 23.14 18.80
C SER A 154 -33.41 23.12 19.68
N ALA A 155 -33.59 22.74 20.94
CA ALA A 155 -32.50 22.67 21.90
C ALA A 155 -31.65 21.42 21.65
N VAL A 156 -30.35 21.55 21.87
CA VAL A 156 -29.42 20.42 21.74
C VAL A 156 -29.65 19.39 22.85
N GLU A 157 -29.66 18.13 22.47
CA GLU A 157 -29.72 16.98 23.35
C GLU A 157 -28.47 16.12 23.22
N TRP A 158 -27.98 15.64 24.35
CA TRP A 158 -26.78 14.83 24.42
C TRP A 158 -27.09 13.34 24.23
N LEU A 159 -26.56 12.71 23.18
CA LEU A 159 -26.72 11.27 22.94
C LEU A 159 -25.52 10.45 23.42
N GLY A 160 -24.30 11.02 23.38
CA GLY A 160 -23.08 10.37 23.81
C GLY A 160 -21.85 11.25 23.57
N GLU A 161 -20.65 10.72 23.86
CA GLU A 161 -19.41 11.49 23.69
C GLU A 161 -19.20 12.00 22.26
N GLN A 162 -19.75 11.34 21.24
CA GLN A 162 -19.53 11.66 19.83
C GLN A 162 -20.82 12.08 19.10
N GLU A 163 -21.96 12.13 19.79
CA GLU A 163 -23.25 12.33 19.15
C GLU A 163 -24.15 13.31 19.93
N VAL A 164 -24.74 14.25 19.20
CA VAL A 164 -25.79 15.15 19.72
C VAL A 164 -26.95 15.26 18.75
N LEU A 165 -28.14 15.58 19.28
CA LEU A 165 -29.40 15.59 18.54
C LEU A 165 -30.16 16.89 18.78
N TYR A 166 -30.70 17.47 17.72
CA TYR A 166 -31.70 18.53 17.75
C TYR A 166 -33.04 17.91 17.33
N GLN A 167 -33.89 17.61 18.31
CA GLN A 167 -35.18 16.97 18.04
C GLN A 167 -36.16 17.92 17.37
N ASN A 168 -36.94 17.42 16.41
CA ASN A 168 -37.98 18.18 15.72
C ASN A 168 -37.47 19.54 15.22
N ALA A 169 -36.31 19.52 14.55
CA ALA A 169 -35.56 20.66 14.09
C ALA A 169 -36.20 21.42 12.91
N LEU A 170 -37.23 20.85 12.26
CA LEU A 170 -37.91 21.47 11.12
C LEU A 170 -39.38 21.84 11.41
N SER A 171 -39.82 22.96 10.85
CA SER A 171 -41.19 23.44 10.91
C SER A 171 -42.03 22.92 9.74
N GLY A 172 -43.10 22.17 10.04
CA GLY A 172 -44.02 21.65 9.03
C GLY A 172 -43.78 20.20 8.62
N ILE A 173 -42.62 19.64 8.98
CA ILE A 173 -42.34 18.21 8.89
C ILE A 173 -41.56 17.75 10.13
N ALA A 174 -41.86 16.57 10.68
CA ALA A 174 -41.09 15.99 11.77
C ALA A 174 -39.75 15.46 11.24
N ALA A 175 -38.69 16.17 11.59
CA ALA A 175 -37.33 15.78 11.29
C ALA A 175 -36.40 16.19 12.43
N ASP A 176 -35.41 15.36 12.74
CA ASP A 176 -34.34 15.68 13.67
C ASP A 176 -33.06 16.05 12.91
N VAL A 177 -32.16 16.79 13.55
CA VAL A 177 -30.79 17.00 13.06
C VAL A 177 -29.82 16.37 14.03
N ARG A 178 -28.97 15.46 13.56
CA ARG A 178 -27.94 14.81 14.39
C ARG A 178 -26.56 15.21 13.89
N TYR A 179 -25.65 15.50 14.82
CA TYR A 179 -24.23 15.66 14.52
C TYR A 179 -23.44 14.49 15.09
N ARG A 180 -22.57 13.89 14.27
CA ARG A 180 -21.67 12.81 14.68
C ARG A 180 -20.22 13.22 14.45
N LEU A 181 -19.44 13.23 15.52
CA LEU A 181 -18.04 13.62 15.53
C LEU A 181 -17.13 12.40 15.44
N THR A 182 -16.19 12.44 14.51
CA THR A 182 -15.13 11.44 14.38
C THR A 182 -13.76 12.10 14.46
N LEU A 183 -12.67 11.32 14.51
CA LEU A 183 -11.32 11.91 14.43
C LEU A 183 -11.07 12.53 13.04
N ASP A 184 -11.65 11.93 12.00
CA ASP A 184 -11.44 12.30 10.61
C ASP A 184 -12.45 13.33 10.09
N GLY A 185 -13.50 13.67 10.84
CA GLY A 185 -14.51 14.60 10.34
C GLY A 185 -15.74 14.82 11.22
N LEU A 186 -16.77 15.35 10.58
CA LEU A 186 -18.09 15.62 11.17
C LEU A 186 -19.18 15.25 10.17
N GLU A 187 -20.19 14.53 10.62
CA GLU A 187 -21.41 14.23 9.84
C GLU A 187 -22.59 15.06 10.36
N GLN A 188 -23.33 15.70 9.46
CA GLN A 188 -24.63 16.32 9.73
C GLN A 188 -25.71 15.45 9.07
N ASP A 189 -26.51 14.79 9.89
CA ASP A 189 -27.64 13.97 9.45
C ASP A 189 -28.94 14.75 9.60
N LEU A 190 -29.75 14.84 8.53
CA LEU A 190 -31.17 15.16 8.64
C LEU A 190 -31.98 13.86 8.68
N ILE A 191 -32.69 13.62 9.79
CA ILE A 191 -33.44 12.39 10.03
C ILE A 191 -34.94 12.66 9.91
N LEU A 192 -35.55 12.25 8.81
CA LEU A 192 -36.99 12.30 8.62
C LEU A 192 -37.69 11.27 9.50
N ARG A 193 -38.68 11.72 10.27
CA ARG A 193 -39.45 10.90 11.23
C ARG A 193 -40.87 10.61 10.80
N GLU A 194 -41.31 11.16 9.67
CA GLU A 194 -42.65 10.92 9.11
C GLU A 194 -42.62 10.83 7.59
N GLN A 195 -43.65 10.22 7.01
CA GLN A 195 -43.78 10.07 5.56
C GLN A 195 -44.02 11.41 4.87
N VAL A 196 -43.39 11.60 3.72
CA VAL A 196 -43.88 12.51 2.68
C VAL A 196 -44.61 11.64 1.68
N ALA A 197 -45.94 11.55 1.76
CA ALA A 197 -46.73 10.67 0.91
C ALA A 197 -46.89 11.24 -0.52
N PRO A 198 -46.93 10.40 -1.58
CA PRO A 198 -47.11 10.88 -2.96
C PRO A 198 -48.36 11.73 -3.18
N GLU A 199 -49.44 11.45 -2.45
CA GLU A 199 -50.68 12.24 -2.50
C GLU A 199 -50.46 13.66 -1.96
N LEU A 200 -49.66 13.80 -0.89
CA LEU A 200 -49.28 15.11 -0.37
C LEU A 200 -48.43 15.86 -1.39
N VAL A 201 -47.47 15.18 -2.04
CA VAL A 201 -46.64 15.79 -3.09
C VAL A 201 -47.50 16.31 -4.25
N ALA A 202 -48.47 15.51 -4.70
CA ALA A 202 -49.43 15.90 -5.74
C ALA A 202 -50.33 17.08 -5.30
N ASP A 203 -50.81 17.08 -4.05
CA ASP A 203 -51.63 18.16 -3.49
C ASP A 203 -50.86 19.48 -3.36
N LEU A 204 -49.52 19.44 -3.27
CA LEU A 204 -48.65 20.61 -3.29
C LEU A 204 -48.40 21.14 -4.72
N GLY A 205 -48.99 20.51 -5.74
CA GLY A 205 -48.87 20.90 -7.14
C GLY A 205 -47.64 20.35 -7.86
N LEU A 206 -46.93 19.40 -7.24
CA LEU A 206 -45.71 18.81 -7.78
C LEU A 206 -45.95 17.41 -8.33
N ASN A 207 -45.22 16.99 -9.36
CA ASN A 207 -45.28 15.61 -9.86
C ASN A 207 -44.39 14.66 -9.02
N PRO A 208 -44.95 13.72 -8.24
CA PRO A 208 -44.15 12.82 -7.39
C PRO A 208 -43.12 11.99 -8.18
N GLY A 209 -43.43 11.62 -9.42
CA GLY A 209 -42.52 10.84 -10.28
C GLY A 209 -41.37 11.63 -10.90
N ALA A 210 -41.33 12.96 -10.72
CA ALA A 210 -40.28 13.85 -11.25
C ALA A 210 -39.64 14.73 -10.15
N CYS A 211 -39.94 14.44 -8.88
CA CYS A 211 -39.46 15.23 -7.75
C CYS A 211 -38.09 14.76 -7.27
N ARG A 212 -37.27 15.72 -6.83
CA ARG A 212 -36.10 15.45 -5.97
C ARG A 212 -36.32 16.08 -4.61
N LEU A 213 -36.01 15.31 -3.57
CA LEU A 213 -35.97 15.80 -2.19
C LEU A 213 -34.61 16.44 -1.92
N MET A 214 -34.61 17.58 -1.23
CA MET A 214 -33.42 18.43 -1.07
C MET A 214 -33.22 18.86 0.39
N VAL A 215 -32.02 18.64 0.94
CA VAL A 215 -31.56 19.31 2.15
C VAL A 215 -30.74 20.53 1.75
N LEU A 216 -31.05 21.69 2.34
CA LEU A 216 -30.44 22.96 2.02
C LEU A 216 -29.65 23.47 3.22
N THR A 217 -28.33 23.65 3.06
CA THR A 217 -27.44 24.14 4.12
C THR A 217 -26.68 25.36 3.61
N GLU A 218 -26.84 26.52 4.27
CA GLU A 218 -26.13 27.76 3.92
C GLU A 218 -24.74 27.76 4.55
N PHE A 219 -23.70 27.99 3.75
CA PHE A 219 -22.35 28.25 4.24
C PHE A 219 -22.12 29.77 4.33
N VAL A 220 -22.00 30.28 5.54
CA VAL A 220 -21.85 31.71 5.83
C VAL A 220 -20.38 32.14 5.93
N SER A 221 -19.46 31.19 6.14
CA SER A 221 -18.00 31.37 6.09
C SER A 221 -17.38 30.11 5.52
N PHE A 222 -16.47 30.28 4.56
CA PHE A 222 -15.73 29.21 3.91
C PHE A 222 -14.44 29.78 3.29
N PRO A 223 -13.43 28.94 2.98
CA PRO A 223 -12.17 29.40 2.39
C PRO A 223 -12.37 30.00 0.99
N GLU A 224 -11.63 31.05 0.64
CA GLU A 224 -11.68 31.63 -0.71
C GLU A 224 -11.26 30.62 -1.79
N GLU A 225 -10.35 29.71 -1.48
CA GLU A 225 -9.83 28.67 -2.38
C GLU A 225 -10.76 27.44 -2.51
N THR A 226 -12.06 27.59 -2.22
CA THR A 226 -13.04 26.49 -2.35
C THR A 226 -13.13 26.03 -3.80
N ALA A 227 -12.81 24.75 -4.05
CA ALA A 227 -12.86 24.14 -5.38
C ALA A 227 -13.99 23.11 -5.45
N THR A 228 -14.67 23.03 -6.59
CA THR A 228 -15.70 22.03 -6.85
C THR A 228 -15.34 21.18 -8.06
N GLU A 229 -15.45 19.86 -7.91
CA GLU A 229 -15.26 18.91 -9.00
C GLU A 229 -16.62 18.31 -9.37
N ARG A 230 -17.14 18.67 -10.54
CA ARG A 230 -18.43 18.17 -11.04
C ARG A 230 -18.26 16.85 -11.77
N ARG A 231 -19.09 15.87 -11.40
CA ARG A 231 -19.18 14.56 -12.05
C ARG A 231 -20.59 14.35 -12.61
N THR A 232 -20.68 13.84 -13.84
CA THR A 232 -21.94 13.37 -14.41
C THR A 232 -22.26 12.00 -13.85
N LEU A 233 -23.44 11.81 -13.28
CA LEU A 233 -23.94 10.56 -12.70
C LEU A 233 -24.46 9.56 -13.74
N GLY A 234 -24.39 9.91 -15.03
CA GLY A 234 -24.88 9.11 -16.15
C GLY A 234 -26.42 9.02 -16.23
N GLU A 235 -27.13 9.14 -15.10
CA GLU A 235 -28.60 9.08 -15.03
C GLU A 235 -29.18 10.16 -15.95
N VAL A 236 -29.90 9.75 -17.00
CA VAL A 236 -30.70 10.68 -17.80
C VAL A 236 -31.95 10.98 -17.00
N LEU A 237 -32.00 12.19 -16.46
CA LEU A 237 -33.14 12.70 -15.71
C LEU A 237 -34.36 12.82 -16.61
N ALA A 238 -35.56 12.89 -16.03
CA ALA A 238 -36.82 13.00 -16.76
C ALA A 238 -36.93 14.23 -17.69
N ASP A 239 -36.08 15.24 -17.49
CA ASP A 239 -35.95 16.45 -18.31
C ASP A 239 -34.96 16.28 -19.49
N GLY A 240 -34.39 15.09 -19.67
CA GLY A 240 -33.39 14.77 -20.70
C GLY A 240 -31.96 15.19 -20.36
N THR A 241 -31.72 15.81 -19.19
CA THR A 241 -30.38 16.19 -18.73
C THR A 241 -29.70 15.06 -17.97
N VAL A 242 -28.37 15.04 -17.97
CA VAL A 242 -27.61 14.05 -17.20
C VAL A 242 -27.49 14.55 -15.76
N GLY A 243 -27.85 13.72 -14.78
CA GLY A 243 -27.67 14.01 -13.36
C GLY A 243 -26.20 14.31 -13.05
N THR A 244 -25.94 15.22 -12.11
CA THR A 244 -24.58 15.56 -11.68
C THR A 244 -24.46 15.55 -10.17
N ASP A 245 -23.25 15.29 -9.70
CA ASP A 245 -22.79 15.32 -8.32
C ASP A 245 -21.53 16.19 -8.24
N GLU A 246 -21.29 16.86 -7.13
CA GLU A 246 -20.14 17.74 -6.94
C GLU A 246 -19.39 17.39 -5.67
N GLU A 247 -18.08 17.16 -5.81
CA GLU A 247 -17.20 17.11 -4.65
C GLU A 247 -16.75 18.52 -4.31
N VAL A 248 -16.88 18.93 -3.06
CA VAL A 248 -16.53 20.29 -2.60
C VAL A 248 -15.30 20.21 -1.71
N SER A 249 -14.20 20.84 -2.14
CA SER A 249 -12.95 20.94 -1.37
C SER A 249 -12.90 22.29 -0.65
N LEU A 250 -12.74 22.23 0.67
CA LEU A 250 -12.78 23.35 1.61
C LEU A 250 -11.46 23.41 2.39
N GLY A 251 -10.34 23.54 1.68
CA GLY A 251 -8.99 23.45 2.25
C GLY A 251 -8.61 22.01 2.59
N ALA A 252 -8.20 21.76 3.84
CA ALA A 252 -7.86 20.41 4.34
C ALA A 252 -9.07 19.47 4.51
N MET A 253 -10.29 19.95 4.28
CA MET A 253 -11.53 19.18 4.39
C MET A 253 -12.29 19.12 3.07
N ARG A 254 -13.10 18.09 2.89
CA ARG A 254 -13.93 17.86 1.70
C ARG A 254 -15.34 17.39 2.05
N ILE A 255 -16.29 17.70 1.17
CA ILE A 255 -17.65 17.13 1.16
C ILE A 255 -17.78 16.28 -0.10
N GLY A 256 -18.00 14.98 0.08
CA GLY A 256 -18.23 14.04 -1.01
C GLY A 256 -19.70 13.61 -1.14
N ALA A 257 -19.91 12.57 -1.94
CA ALA A 257 -21.22 11.93 -2.09
C ALA A 257 -21.76 11.43 -0.74
N GLY A 258 -23.06 11.64 -0.51
CA GLY A 258 -23.77 11.13 0.67
C GLY A 258 -24.71 9.98 0.32
N ARG A 259 -25.41 9.46 1.33
CA ARG A 259 -26.38 8.38 1.16
C ARG A 259 -27.64 8.62 1.97
N ALA A 260 -28.76 8.14 1.44
CA ALA A 260 -30.03 8.11 2.11
C ALA A 260 -30.38 6.68 2.51
N PHE A 261 -30.65 6.43 3.79
CA PHE A 261 -30.85 5.09 4.35
C PHE A 261 -31.75 5.09 5.59
N GLY A 262 -32.33 3.94 5.92
CA GLY A 262 -33.17 3.77 7.12
C GLY A 262 -32.38 3.46 8.39
N LEU A 263 -32.80 4.00 9.54
CA LEU A 263 -32.14 3.75 10.85
C LEU A 263 -32.24 2.30 11.37
N GLU A 264 -33.13 1.46 10.83
CA GLU A 264 -33.41 0.09 11.31
C GLU A 264 -32.94 -1.03 10.34
N GLU A 265 -32.29 -0.71 9.22
CA GLU A 265 -32.05 -1.70 8.16
C GLU A 265 -30.69 -2.43 8.23
N ALA A 266 -30.71 -3.67 7.72
CA ALA A 266 -29.53 -4.43 7.34
C ALA A 266 -28.83 -3.79 6.13
N GLU A 267 -27.51 -3.96 6.01
CA GLU A 267 -26.70 -3.47 4.90
C GLU A 267 -27.34 -3.78 3.52
N GLY A 268 -27.65 -2.75 2.72
CA GLY A 268 -27.97 -2.94 1.29
C GLY A 268 -29.01 -2.00 0.66
N SER A 269 -29.93 -1.38 1.41
CA SER A 269 -30.96 -0.48 0.87
C SER A 269 -30.66 0.99 1.16
N TRP A 270 -29.91 1.62 0.26
CA TRP A 270 -29.61 3.05 0.31
C TRP A 270 -29.72 3.69 -1.07
N LEU A 271 -29.97 5.00 -1.11
CA LEU A 271 -29.94 5.81 -2.34
C LEU A 271 -28.83 6.84 -2.26
N ARG A 272 -28.24 7.18 -3.40
CA ARG A 272 -27.24 8.25 -3.46
C ARG A 272 -27.88 9.60 -3.17
N VAL A 273 -27.18 10.42 -2.38
CA VAL A 273 -27.48 11.84 -2.18
C VAL A 273 -26.42 12.64 -2.92
N ALA A 274 -26.81 13.20 -4.06
CA ALA A 274 -25.94 14.06 -4.87
C ALA A 274 -25.75 15.43 -4.21
N LYS A 275 -24.56 15.99 -4.30
CA LYS A 275 -24.20 17.32 -3.79
C LYS A 275 -24.12 18.31 -4.95
N SER A 276 -24.46 19.56 -4.65
CA SER A 276 -24.21 20.69 -5.55
C SER A 276 -23.94 21.94 -4.73
N TRP A 277 -22.94 22.72 -5.14
CA TRP A 277 -22.47 23.91 -4.46
C TRP A 277 -22.96 25.15 -5.21
N GLU A 278 -24.10 25.70 -4.76
CA GLU A 278 -24.89 26.64 -5.54
C GLU A 278 -24.98 28.02 -4.87
N VAL A 279 -25.06 29.08 -5.67
CA VAL A 279 -25.39 30.42 -5.18
C VAL A 279 -26.88 30.66 -5.36
N LEU A 280 -27.63 30.66 -4.26
CA LEU A 280 -29.09 30.80 -4.24
C LEU A 280 -29.49 32.05 -3.43
N ASP A 281 -30.25 32.96 -4.03
CA ASP A 281 -30.62 34.25 -3.43
C ASP A 281 -29.41 35.04 -2.86
N GLY A 282 -28.26 34.94 -3.54
CA GLY A 282 -27.00 35.58 -3.13
C GLY A 282 -26.31 34.91 -1.93
N ARG A 283 -26.72 33.69 -1.55
CA ARG A 283 -26.14 32.89 -0.46
C ARG A 283 -25.44 31.67 -1.03
N GLN A 284 -24.32 31.28 -0.42
CA GLN A 284 -23.65 30.02 -0.76
C GLN A 284 -24.38 28.87 -0.07
N VAL A 285 -24.89 27.91 -0.84
CA VAL A 285 -25.73 26.81 -0.34
C VAL A 285 -25.19 25.47 -0.84
N LEU A 286 -24.97 24.56 0.09
CA LEU A 286 -24.85 23.14 -0.21
C LEU A 286 -26.26 22.57 -0.37
N VAL A 287 -26.51 22.03 -1.56
CA VAL A 287 -27.76 21.37 -1.92
C VAL A 287 -27.50 19.87 -1.98
N GLU A 288 -28.17 19.14 -1.11
CA GLU A 288 -28.08 17.68 -1.04
C GLU A 288 -29.36 17.07 -1.60
N SER A 289 -29.28 16.32 -2.68
CA SER A 289 -30.44 15.95 -3.48
C SER A 289 -30.52 14.46 -3.79
N VAL A 290 -31.65 13.85 -3.43
CA VAL A 290 -31.98 12.44 -3.70
C VAL A 290 -33.26 12.36 -4.55
N ASP A 291 -33.34 11.35 -5.42
CA ASP A 291 -34.55 11.08 -6.19
C ASP A 291 -35.69 10.63 -5.25
N TYR A 292 -36.84 11.32 -5.32
CA TYR A 292 -37.95 11.04 -4.42
C TYR A 292 -38.67 9.74 -4.77
N ALA A 293 -38.79 9.40 -6.06
CA ALA A 293 -39.45 8.17 -6.48
C ALA A 293 -38.72 6.93 -5.96
N GLY A 294 -37.38 6.95 -5.96
CA GLY A 294 -36.55 5.90 -5.37
C GLY A 294 -36.74 5.71 -3.86
N LEU A 295 -37.19 6.74 -3.12
CA LEU A 295 -37.32 6.69 -1.65
C LEU A 295 -38.52 5.89 -1.16
N GLY A 296 -39.47 5.51 -2.02
CA GLY A 296 -40.72 4.83 -1.63
C GLY A 296 -40.55 3.71 -0.59
N PRO A 297 -39.68 2.71 -0.81
CA PRO A 297 -39.48 1.61 0.13
C PRO A 297 -38.97 2.03 1.53
N LEU A 298 -38.23 3.14 1.61
CA LEU A 298 -37.73 3.72 2.86
C LEU A 298 -38.81 4.60 3.51
N MET A 299 -39.54 5.39 2.69
CA MET A 299 -40.57 6.32 3.12
C MET A 299 -41.79 5.59 3.70
N ASP A 300 -42.26 4.51 3.07
CA ASP A 300 -43.45 3.73 3.47
C ASP A 300 -43.37 3.16 4.89
N ARG A 301 -42.16 3.09 5.47
CA ARG A 301 -41.93 2.57 6.81
C ARG A 301 -42.11 3.61 7.89
N LEU A 302 -42.00 4.90 7.56
CA LEU A 302 -42.15 5.98 8.52
C LEU A 302 -43.62 6.12 8.95
N PRO A 303 -43.90 6.67 10.15
CA PRO A 303 -45.25 7.03 10.56
C PRO A 303 -45.92 8.03 9.60
N LEU A 304 -47.23 7.91 9.40
CA LEU A 304 -48.01 8.90 8.64
C LEU A 304 -47.98 10.27 9.34
N PRO A 305 -47.89 11.38 8.58
CA PRO A 305 -47.85 12.72 9.15
C PRO A 305 -49.17 13.10 9.84
N GLU A 306 -49.08 13.94 10.87
CA GLU A 306 -50.27 14.48 11.56
C GLU A 306 -51.07 15.42 10.65
N GLN A 307 -52.39 15.21 10.56
CA GLN A 307 -53.27 15.97 9.65
C GLN A 307 -53.16 17.49 9.82
N GLY A 308 -53.13 17.99 11.06
CA GLY A 308 -52.99 19.43 11.31
C GLY A 308 -51.65 20.01 10.86
N ARG A 309 -50.60 19.18 10.70
CA ARG A 309 -49.30 19.59 10.16
C ARG A 309 -49.35 19.67 8.64
N ILE A 310 -49.99 18.69 8.01
CA ILE A 310 -50.29 18.68 6.57
C ILE A 310 -51.08 19.94 6.18
N ASP A 311 -52.15 20.26 6.91
CA ASP A 311 -53.01 21.39 6.60
C ASP A 311 -52.23 22.72 6.68
N ARG A 312 -51.40 22.89 7.71
CA ARG A 312 -50.51 24.06 7.86
C ARG A 312 -49.47 24.14 6.74
N LEU A 313 -48.91 23.00 6.32
CA LEU A 313 -47.97 22.95 5.21
C LEU A 313 -48.67 23.39 3.91
N LYS A 314 -49.83 22.82 3.60
CA LYS A 314 -50.64 23.19 2.42
C LYS A 314 -50.99 24.68 2.43
N GLU A 315 -51.46 25.21 3.55
CA GLU A 315 -51.73 26.64 3.69
C GLU A 315 -50.48 27.50 3.46
N ARG A 316 -49.33 27.10 4.03
CA ARG A 316 -48.06 27.82 3.85
C ARG A 316 -47.69 27.85 2.37
N VAL A 317 -47.67 26.70 1.71
CA VAL A 317 -47.31 26.56 0.30
C VAL A 317 -48.27 27.32 -0.61
N GLN A 318 -49.58 27.31 -0.33
CA GLN A 318 -50.56 28.12 -1.06
C GLN A 318 -50.33 29.64 -0.90
N ARG A 319 -49.82 30.09 0.25
CA ARG A 319 -49.46 31.51 0.47
C ARG A 319 -48.17 31.88 -0.26
N THR A 320 -47.15 31.02 -0.28
CA THR A 320 -45.87 31.27 -0.96
C THR A 320 -45.95 31.08 -2.48
N ALA A 321 -46.81 30.20 -2.99
CA ALA A 321 -47.02 29.97 -4.43
C ALA A 321 -47.52 31.21 -5.21
N LYS A 322 -48.00 32.25 -4.51
CA LYS A 322 -48.40 33.54 -5.11
C LYS A 322 -47.25 34.51 -5.37
N VAL A 323 -46.01 34.15 -5.00
CA VAL A 323 -44.80 34.97 -5.18
C VAL A 323 -43.93 34.36 -6.28
N ALA A 324 -44.39 34.41 -7.54
CA ALA A 324 -43.56 34.04 -8.68
C ALA A 324 -42.65 35.21 -9.07
N ARG A 325 -41.33 34.98 -9.15
CA ARG A 325 -40.41 35.87 -9.88
C ARG A 325 -39.92 35.14 -11.15
N PRO A 326 -40.00 35.76 -12.33
CA PRO A 326 -39.32 35.26 -13.51
C PRO A 326 -37.85 35.73 -13.49
N GLY A 327 -36.90 34.83 -13.79
CA GLY A 327 -35.59 35.23 -14.34
C GLY A 327 -34.36 35.01 -13.45
N GLY A 328 -34.14 33.80 -12.94
CA GLY A 328 -32.78 33.34 -12.58
C GLY A 328 -32.25 32.38 -13.63
N GLU A 329 -31.00 32.52 -14.06
CA GLU A 329 -30.30 31.46 -14.82
C GLU A 329 -29.65 30.49 -13.82
N GLY A 330 -30.01 29.20 -13.86
CA GLY A 330 -29.43 28.18 -12.96
C GLY A 330 -30.33 26.96 -12.69
N ARG A 331 -29.74 25.85 -12.23
CA ARG A 331 -30.41 24.54 -12.01
C ARG A 331 -31.57 24.58 -11.00
N TYR A 332 -31.54 25.55 -10.09
CA TYR A 332 -32.51 25.74 -9.00
C TYR A 332 -33.13 27.16 -9.00
N ALA A 333 -33.19 27.81 -10.16
CA ALA A 333 -33.63 29.21 -10.28
C ALA A 333 -35.05 29.52 -9.75
N GLY A 334 -35.91 28.50 -9.62
CA GLY A 334 -37.25 28.61 -9.03
C GLY A 334 -37.32 28.39 -7.51
N LEU A 335 -36.20 28.12 -6.85
CA LEU A 335 -36.13 27.86 -5.40
C LEU A 335 -35.99 29.16 -4.61
N VAL A 336 -37.04 29.50 -3.85
CA VAL A 336 -37.06 30.68 -2.98
C VAL A 336 -36.64 30.28 -1.57
N LEU A 337 -35.56 30.89 -1.07
CA LEU A 337 -35.10 30.63 0.29
C LEU A 337 -35.88 31.48 1.31
N PRO A 338 -36.12 30.97 2.54
CA PRO A 338 -36.71 31.77 3.60
C PRO A 338 -35.83 32.98 3.92
N VAL A 339 -36.44 34.04 4.44
CA VAL A 339 -35.72 35.26 4.84
C VAL A 339 -34.60 34.89 5.80
N ARG A 340 -33.39 35.39 5.53
CA ARG A 340 -32.22 35.14 6.37
C ARG A 340 -32.54 35.59 7.79
N ARG A 341 -32.59 34.66 8.74
CA ARG A 341 -32.64 35.01 10.16
C ARG A 341 -31.28 35.58 10.52
N GLY A 342 -31.23 36.84 10.92
CA GLY A 342 -29.99 37.43 11.40
C GLY A 342 -29.63 36.84 12.76
N GLU A 343 -28.35 36.51 12.96
CA GLU A 343 -27.87 36.15 14.30
C GLU A 343 -28.16 37.31 15.27
N PRO A 344 -28.85 37.08 16.39
CA PRO A 344 -29.08 38.10 17.39
C PRO A 344 -27.75 38.70 17.85
N ALA A 345 -27.63 40.03 17.91
CA ALA A 345 -26.39 40.69 18.35
C ALA A 345 -25.93 40.22 19.75
N GLN A 346 -26.88 39.82 20.62
CA GLN A 346 -26.59 39.24 21.94
C GLN A 346 -26.01 37.81 21.88
N ALA A 347 -26.38 37.00 20.88
CA ALA A 347 -25.84 35.66 20.69
C ALA A 347 -24.37 35.73 20.25
N ARG A 348 -24.02 36.68 19.37
CA ARG A 348 -22.63 36.92 18.91
C ARG A 348 -21.65 37.31 20.01
N VAL A 349 -22.13 38.01 21.05
CA VAL A 349 -21.27 38.48 22.16
C VAL A 349 -21.05 37.39 23.22
N LYS A 350 -21.91 36.36 23.27
CA LYS A 350 -21.86 35.26 24.26
C LYS A 350 -21.35 33.93 23.70
N ALA A 351 -21.26 33.78 22.38
CA ALA A 351 -20.75 32.57 21.75
C ALA A 351 -19.25 32.38 22.07
N PRO A 352 -18.80 31.16 22.39
CA PRO A 352 -17.38 30.87 22.48
C PRO A 352 -16.72 31.01 21.10
N GLY A 353 -15.41 31.25 21.08
CA GLY A 353 -14.64 31.29 19.86
C GLY A 353 -13.34 30.52 19.99
N PHE A 354 -12.84 29.99 18.87
CA PHE A 354 -11.48 29.47 18.80
C PHE A 354 -10.54 30.57 18.27
N ARG A 355 -9.50 30.89 19.03
CA ARG A 355 -8.37 31.73 18.59
C ARG A 355 -7.06 31.06 18.95
N ASP A 356 -6.15 30.99 18.00
CA ASP A 356 -4.85 30.32 18.15
C ASP A 356 -4.99 28.90 18.77
N GLY A 357 -5.98 28.14 18.30
CA GLY A 357 -6.29 26.79 18.78
C GLY A 357 -6.84 26.68 20.21
N ARG A 358 -7.08 27.82 20.89
CA ARG A 358 -7.65 27.88 22.25
C ARG A 358 -9.09 28.34 22.23
N LEU A 359 -9.89 27.75 23.11
CA LEU A 359 -11.25 28.19 23.39
C LEU A 359 -11.20 29.49 24.20
N GLU A 360 -11.60 30.61 23.62
CA GLU A 360 -11.85 31.85 24.34
C GLU A 360 -13.28 31.81 24.90
N THR A 361 -13.41 31.59 26.22
CA THR A 361 -14.66 31.86 26.95
C THR A 361 -14.52 33.17 27.69
N GLY A 362 -15.56 34.02 27.65
CA GLY A 362 -15.64 35.17 28.55
C GLY A 362 -15.79 34.68 30.00
N ALA A 363 -14.69 34.68 30.77
CA ALA A 363 -14.62 34.42 32.22
C ALA A 363 -15.76 33.56 32.82
N GLY A 364 -15.67 32.24 32.69
CA GLY A 364 -16.58 31.25 33.32
C GLY A 364 -16.02 29.84 33.21
N SER A 365 -16.24 29.00 34.23
CA SER A 365 -15.59 27.68 34.40
C SER A 365 -16.20 26.63 33.45
N MET A 366 -15.51 25.50 33.24
CA MET A 366 -16.06 24.36 32.50
C MET A 366 -16.96 23.53 33.40
N VAL A 367 -18.08 23.00 32.88
CA VAL A 367 -18.89 21.99 33.57
C VAL A 367 -18.50 20.62 33.05
N HIS A 368 -17.65 19.90 33.77
CA HIS A 368 -17.55 18.44 33.58
C HIS A 368 -18.85 17.82 34.09
N LEU A 369 -19.73 17.40 33.18
CA LEU A 369 -20.81 16.49 33.54
C LEU A 369 -20.17 15.14 33.88
N GLY A 370 -19.88 14.96 35.17
CA GLY A 370 -19.39 13.69 35.70
C GLY A 370 -20.37 12.56 35.38
N THR A 371 -19.83 11.35 35.25
CA THR A 371 -20.54 10.07 35.04
C THR A 371 -21.43 9.66 36.23
N GLY A 372 -22.05 10.61 36.91
CA GLY A 372 -22.97 10.41 38.02
C GLY A 372 -24.40 10.40 37.51
N ALA A 373 -25.06 9.25 37.64
CA ALA A 373 -26.50 9.12 37.54
C ALA A 373 -27.19 10.22 38.39
N GLY A 374 -27.74 11.24 37.74
CA GLY A 374 -28.32 12.41 38.40
C GLY A 374 -29.32 13.12 37.48
N ALA A 375 -30.39 12.41 37.14
CA ALA A 375 -31.69 12.88 36.67
C ALA A 375 -31.78 14.30 36.04
N CYS A 376 -31.45 14.41 34.76
CA CYS A 376 -32.48 14.86 33.81
C CYS A 376 -33.14 13.58 33.31
N ALA A 377 -34.47 13.52 33.37
CA ALA A 377 -35.23 12.31 33.09
C ALA A 377 -34.79 11.72 31.74
N ARG A 378 -34.24 10.50 31.79
CA ARG A 378 -34.05 9.63 30.64
C ARG A 378 -35.46 9.26 30.16
N ALA A 379 -36.10 10.16 29.41
CA ALA A 379 -37.17 9.75 28.52
C ALA A 379 -36.56 8.67 27.60
N PRO A 380 -37.24 7.55 27.34
CA PRO A 380 -36.78 6.61 26.34
C PRO A 380 -36.79 7.36 25.00
N MET A 381 -35.64 7.92 24.60
CA MET A 381 -35.49 8.56 23.31
C MET A 381 -35.76 7.50 22.25
N GLY A 382 -36.70 7.82 21.36
CA GLY A 382 -37.24 6.88 20.40
C GLY A 382 -36.15 6.24 19.57
N GLN A 383 -35.93 4.95 19.81
CA GLN A 383 -35.70 3.98 18.74
C GLN A 383 -36.91 3.98 17.80
N GLY A 384 -37.14 5.10 17.12
CA GLY A 384 -38.18 5.27 16.14
C GLY A 384 -37.57 5.17 14.76
N ARG A 385 -38.34 4.61 13.81
CA ARG A 385 -38.00 4.59 12.39
C ARG A 385 -37.60 5.98 11.90
N GLY A 386 -36.62 6.05 11.02
CA GLY A 386 -36.17 7.30 10.43
C GLY A 386 -35.44 7.08 9.11
N LEU A 387 -35.58 8.04 8.19
CA LEU A 387 -34.83 8.12 6.93
C LEU A 387 -33.78 9.22 7.07
N VAL A 388 -32.51 8.84 6.93
CA VAL A 388 -31.36 9.76 7.04
C VAL A 388 -31.03 10.33 5.67
N VAL A 389 -30.72 11.62 5.59
CA VAL A 389 -30.00 12.27 4.47
C VAL A 389 -28.82 13.02 5.07
N ASP A 390 -27.61 12.73 4.63
CA ASP A 390 -26.38 13.18 5.28
C ASP A 390 -25.43 13.95 4.36
N PHE A 391 -24.64 14.87 4.94
CA PHE A 391 -23.32 15.19 4.41
C PHE A 391 -22.24 14.92 5.47
N ALA A 392 -21.08 14.52 4.99
CA ALA A 392 -19.88 14.31 5.80
C ALA A 392 -18.79 15.27 5.35
N LEU A 393 -18.26 16.06 6.30
CA LEU A 393 -17.01 16.80 6.15
C LEU A 393 -15.87 15.87 6.56
N GLN A 394 -15.00 15.55 5.61
CA GLN A 394 -13.90 14.61 5.82
C GLN A 394 -12.55 15.30 5.65
N THR A 395 -11.64 15.06 6.58
CA THR A 395 -10.26 15.55 6.55
C THR A 395 -9.44 14.73 5.55
N ILE A 396 -8.54 15.39 4.83
CA ILE A 396 -7.51 14.73 4.02
C ILE A 396 -6.32 14.37 4.91
N CYS A 397 -5.91 13.11 4.89
CA CYS A 397 -4.75 12.61 5.63
C CYS A 397 -3.43 13.07 5.02
N ALA A 398 -3.28 12.95 3.71
CA ALA A 398 -2.06 13.34 3.02
C ALA A 398 -2.31 13.52 1.52
N THR A 399 -1.49 14.34 0.89
CA THR A 399 -1.42 14.49 -0.56
C THR A 399 -0.12 13.89 -1.07
N ASN A 400 -0.16 13.17 -2.19
CA ASN A 400 1.01 12.51 -2.80
C ASN A 400 1.70 11.51 -1.84
N PHE A 401 0.91 10.72 -1.12
CA PHE A 401 1.42 9.82 -0.09
C PHE A 401 2.09 8.58 -0.71
N THR A 402 3.26 8.22 -0.18
CA THR A 402 3.99 7.00 -0.57
C THR A 402 3.98 6.00 0.58
N PHE A 403 3.38 4.83 0.36
CA PHE A 403 3.62 3.65 1.18
C PHE A 403 4.99 3.07 0.84
N ARG A 404 5.94 3.26 1.75
CA ARG A 404 7.35 2.90 1.53
C ARG A 404 7.59 1.40 1.63
N GLY A 405 8.45 0.89 0.75
CA GLY A 405 8.75 -0.54 0.63
C GLY A 405 9.47 -1.15 1.84
N ASP A 406 10.07 -0.32 2.69
CA ASP A 406 10.82 -0.71 3.88
C ASP A 406 10.01 -0.58 5.18
N THR A 407 8.73 -0.19 5.10
CA THR A 407 7.94 0.23 6.25
C THR A 407 6.73 -0.69 6.49
N THR A 408 6.48 -1.02 7.77
CA THR A 408 5.20 -1.59 8.21
C THR A 408 4.29 -0.48 8.75
N TYR A 409 3.10 -0.38 8.18
CA TYR A 409 2.05 0.53 8.57
C TYR A 409 0.96 -0.18 9.36
N TYR A 410 0.43 0.45 10.41
CA TYR A 410 -0.75 0.00 11.13
C TYR A 410 -1.89 0.99 10.91
N VAL A 411 -2.89 0.62 10.13
CA VAL A 411 -4.07 1.45 9.85
C VAL A 411 -5.10 1.19 10.95
N SER A 412 -5.29 2.18 11.82
CA SER A 412 -6.19 2.10 12.98
C SER A 412 -7.53 2.82 12.78
N GLY A 413 -7.68 3.59 11.69
CA GLY A 413 -8.92 4.25 11.27
C GLY A 413 -8.94 4.53 9.77
N THR A 414 -9.81 5.42 9.32
CA THR A 414 -9.85 5.86 7.91
C THR A 414 -8.60 6.66 7.54
N VAL A 415 -8.01 6.38 6.38
CA VAL A 415 -6.87 7.12 5.81
C VAL A 415 -7.28 7.67 4.44
N ASN A 416 -7.58 8.97 4.37
CA ASN A 416 -8.02 9.63 3.13
C ASN A 416 -6.83 10.25 2.38
N LEU A 417 -6.44 9.68 1.25
CA LEU A 417 -5.26 10.10 0.47
C LEU A 417 -5.69 10.84 -0.80
N SER A 418 -5.18 12.06 -1.01
CA SER A 418 -5.40 12.85 -2.23
C SER A 418 -4.13 12.94 -3.09
N GLY A 419 -4.26 13.46 -4.31
CA GLY A 419 -3.17 13.44 -5.29
C GLY A 419 -2.76 12.02 -5.66
N THR A 420 -1.48 11.79 -5.93
CA THR A 420 -0.98 10.46 -6.33
C THR A 420 -0.58 9.60 -5.12
N THR A 421 -1.32 8.53 -4.86
CA THR A 421 -0.90 7.51 -3.90
C THR A 421 0.10 6.57 -4.56
N THR A 422 1.33 6.53 -4.06
CA THR A 422 2.37 5.59 -4.52
C THR A 422 2.46 4.41 -3.57
N ILE A 423 2.42 3.18 -4.09
CA ILE A 423 2.59 1.95 -3.34
C ILE A 423 3.89 1.29 -3.79
N GLU A 424 4.93 1.31 -2.95
CA GLU A 424 6.20 0.64 -3.25
C GLU A 424 6.13 -0.86 -2.91
N GLY A 425 6.82 -1.69 -3.71
CA GLY A 425 7.02 -3.10 -3.39
C GLY A 425 7.72 -3.27 -2.04
N GLY A 426 7.29 -4.25 -1.25
CA GLY A 426 7.80 -4.47 0.12
C GLY A 426 6.98 -3.83 1.23
N ALA A 427 6.12 -2.85 0.92
CA ALA A 427 5.28 -2.18 1.91
C ALA A 427 4.31 -3.18 2.56
N VAL A 428 4.17 -3.12 3.89
CA VAL A 428 3.24 -3.95 4.65
C VAL A 428 2.23 -3.07 5.37
N ILE A 429 0.96 -3.21 5.04
CA ILE A 429 -0.15 -2.41 5.57
C ILE A 429 -1.05 -3.33 6.38
N LYS A 430 -1.10 -3.12 7.70
CA LYS A 430 -1.84 -3.95 8.66
C LYS A 430 -3.08 -3.24 9.20
N TYR A 431 -4.18 -3.95 9.35
CA TYR A 431 -5.47 -3.37 9.77
C TYR A 431 -5.94 -3.89 11.14
N GLY A 432 -6.58 -3.01 11.92
CA GLY A 432 -7.33 -3.40 13.12
C GLY A 432 -8.71 -4.01 12.80
N ALA A 433 -9.33 -4.67 13.78
CA ALA A 433 -10.64 -5.35 13.63
C ALA A 433 -11.85 -4.49 14.07
N SER A 434 -11.64 -3.38 14.79
CA SER A 434 -12.73 -2.55 15.32
C SER A 434 -13.07 -1.39 14.41
N GLY A 435 -14.34 -1.24 14.00
CA GLY A 435 -14.84 -0.10 13.21
C GLY A 435 -14.11 0.04 11.87
N PRO A 436 -14.23 -0.96 10.99
CA PRO A 436 -13.15 -1.48 10.18
C PRO A 436 -12.35 -0.37 9.45
N PRO A 437 -11.06 -0.21 9.78
CA PRO A 437 -10.19 0.81 9.18
C PRO A 437 -10.05 0.62 7.67
N LYS A 438 -9.69 1.68 6.94
CA LYS A 438 -9.55 1.60 5.48
C LYS A 438 -8.61 2.65 4.91
N VAL A 439 -8.00 2.34 3.77
CA VAL A 439 -7.30 3.32 2.94
C VAL A 439 -8.21 3.75 1.79
N VAL A 440 -8.42 5.05 1.64
CA VAL A 440 -9.24 5.64 0.58
C VAL A 440 -8.35 6.46 -0.35
N CYS A 441 -8.23 6.04 -1.60
CA CYS A 441 -7.47 6.73 -2.63
C CYS A 441 -8.41 7.61 -3.46
N LEU A 442 -8.29 8.92 -3.26
CA LEU A 442 -9.13 9.94 -3.91
C LEU A 442 -8.57 10.39 -5.27
N GLY A 443 -7.25 10.28 -5.46
CA GLY A 443 -6.56 10.54 -6.73
C GLY A 443 -5.82 9.30 -7.23
N ASP A 444 -4.93 9.51 -8.21
CA ASP A 444 -4.22 8.45 -8.94
C ASP A 444 -3.47 7.49 -8.02
N ILE A 445 -3.38 6.23 -8.45
CA ILE A 445 -2.64 5.18 -7.75
C ILE A 445 -1.52 4.70 -8.65
N VAL A 446 -0.29 4.71 -8.13
CA VAL A 446 0.90 4.19 -8.80
C VAL A 446 1.46 3.03 -8.01
N CYS A 447 1.45 1.84 -8.60
CA CYS A 447 2.11 0.66 -8.06
C CYS A 447 3.58 0.63 -8.53
N ASN A 448 4.50 0.98 -7.63
CA ASN A 448 5.94 0.75 -7.80
C ASN A 448 6.37 -0.63 -7.26
N THR A 449 5.42 -1.56 -7.19
CA THR A 449 5.57 -2.99 -6.90
C THR A 449 6.15 -3.72 -8.12
N ALA A 450 6.55 -4.98 -7.93
CA ALA A 450 7.04 -5.82 -9.01
C ALA A 450 6.88 -7.30 -8.65
N ALA A 451 7.08 -8.18 -9.63
CA ALA A 451 7.30 -9.60 -9.42
C ALA A 451 8.31 -9.85 -8.29
N PHE A 452 8.02 -10.81 -7.41
CA PHE A 452 8.78 -11.12 -6.19
C PHE A 452 8.84 -10.01 -5.10
N CYS A 453 8.26 -8.84 -5.35
CA CYS A 453 8.25 -7.70 -4.44
C CYS A 453 6.85 -7.05 -4.36
N PRO A 454 5.81 -7.80 -3.93
CA PRO A 454 4.47 -7.24 -3.80
C PRO A 454 4.37 -6.28 -2.61
N ALA A 455 3.33 -5.46 -2.60
CA ALA A 455 2.85 -4.82 -1.37
C ALA A 455 1.77 -5.69 -0.73
N VAL A 456 1.77 -5.78 0.61
CA VAL A 456 0.88 -6.67 1.36
C VAL A 456 -0.05 -5.90 2.27
N PHE A 457 -1.35 -6.10 2.08
CA PHE A 457 -2.44 -5.61 2.92
C PHE A 457 -2.99 -6.78 3.73
N THR A 458 -2.90 -6.73 5.06
CA THR A 458 -3.28 -7.87 5.92
C THR A 458 -3.79 -7.45 7.29
N ALA A 459 -4.21 -8.40 8.11
CA ALA A 459 -4.63 -8.18 9.49
C ALA A 459 -3.46 -7.79 10.40
N LYS A 460 -3.72 -7.02 11.46
CA LYS A 460 -2.73 -6.80 12.55
C LYS A 460 -2.25 -8.10 13.21
N ASP A 461 -3.08 -9.14 13.13
CA ASP A 461 -2.85 -10.47 13.71
C ASP A 461 -2.08 -11.41 12.77
N ASP A 462 -1.77 -10.97 11.55
CA ASP A 462 -0.87 -11.69 10.65
C ASP A 462 0.59 -11.37 11.01
N ASP A 463 1.23 -12.27 11.76
CA ASP A 463 2.65 -12.15 12.13
C ASP A 463 3.59 -12.67 11.04
N THR A 464 3.09 -13.19 9.91
CA THR A 464 3.93 -13.84 8.89
C THR A 464 4.69 -12.88 7.99
N VAL A 465 4.25 -11.62 7.93
CA VAL A 465 4.85 -10.58 7.10
C VAL A 465 4.95 -9.26 7.87
N GLY A 466 6.02 -8.49 7.64
CA GLY A 466 6.28 -7.21 8.29
C GLY A 466 6.40 -7.29 9.83
N GLU A 467 6.36 -6.12 10.48
CA GLU A 467 6.47 -6.00 11.93
C GLU A 467 5.22 -6.55 12.64
N THR A 468 5.41 -7.30 13.74
CA THR A 468 4.30 -7.73 14.60
C THR A 468 3.74 -6.53 15.36
N ILE A 469 2.43 -6.29 15.25
CA ILE A 469 1.74 -5.20 15.94
C ILE A 469 1.50 -5.56 17.41
N THR A 470 1.67 -4.59 18.32
CA THR A 470 1.38 -4.79 19.75
C THR A 470 -0.06 -5.28 19.94
N GLY A 471 -0.23 -6.38 20.68
CA GLY A 471 -1.54 -7.03 20.86
C GLY A 471 -1.97 -7.92 19.69
N SER A 472 -1.07 -8.26 18.76
CA SER A 472 -1.29 -9.32 17.76
C SER A 472 -1.56 -10.68 18.44
N THR A 473 -2.48 -11.46 17.87
CA THR A 473 -2.72 -12.85 18.28
C THR A 473 -1.88 -13.87 17.50
N GLY A 474 -1.22 -13.45 16.42
CA GLY A 474 -0.54 -14.33 15.47
C GLY A 474 -1.47 -15.27 14.70
N SER A 475 -2.77 -14.95 14.65
CA SER A 475 -3.82 -15.83 14.13
C SER A 475 -4.98 -15.04 13.52
N PRO A 476 -4.87 -14.64 12.25
CA PRO A 476 -5.90 -13.86 11.58
C PRO A 476 -7.07 -14.76 11.12
N TYR A 477 -7.93 -15.18 12.04
CA TYR A 477 -9.05 -16.09 11.71
C TYR A 477 -10.37 -15.38 11.36
N VAL A 478 -10.48 -14.08 11.65
CA VAL A 478 -11.71 -13.33 11.43
C VAL A 478 -11.56 -12.47 10.17
N SER A 479 -12.47 -12.58 9.22
CA SER A 479 -12.50 -11.74 8.01
C SER A 479 -13.13 -10.36 8.27
N ASP A 480 -12.87 -9.75 9.43
CA ASP A 480 -13.44 -8.46 9.84
C ASP A 480 -12.36 -7.35 9.93
N TYR A 481 -11.12 -7.65 9.55
CA TYR A 481 -10.10 -6.62 9.38
C TYR A 481 -10.38 -5.84 8.11
N ALA A 482 -10.30 -4.53 8.14
CA ALA A 482 -10.44 -3.68 6.95
C ALA A 482 -11.73 -3.84 6.11
N ASN A 483 -12.45 -2.74 5.88
CA ASN A 483 -13.67 -2.78 5.07
C ASN A 483 -13.88 -1.47 4.30
N PRO A 484 -13.26 -1.32 3.12
CA PRO A 484 -12.27 -2.22 2.48
C PRO A 484 -10.82 -2.00 2.96
N ALA A 485 -9.89 -2.89 2.59
CA ALA A 485 -8.46 -2.62 2.73
C ALA A 485 -8.05 -1.43 1.86
N ILE A 486 -8.47 -1.40 0.59
CA ILE A 486 -8.26 -0.26 -0.31
C ILE A 486 -9.54 0.10 -1.06
N GLU A 487 -9.93 1.38 -0.98
CA GLU A 487 -11.06 1.98 -1.69
C GLU A 487 -10.54 2.93 -2.78
N VAL A 488 -10.88 2.65 -4.04
CA VAL A 488 -10.53 3.46 -5.21
C VAL A 488 -11.71 4.36 -5.55
N ARG A 489 -11.46 5.68 -5.61
CA ARG A 489 -12.46 6.70 -5.97
C ARG A 489 -12.07 7.54 -7.20
N THR A 490 -11.09 7.06 -7.96
CA THR A 490 -10.62 7.65 -9.23
C THR A 490 -10.73 6.65 -10.38
N SER A 491 -11.03 7.14 -11.57
CA SER A 491 -11.10 6.33 -12.80
C SER A 491 -9.69 5.95 -13.32
N GLY A 492 -9.58 4.93 -14.18
CA GLY A 492 -8.31 4.65 -14.88
C GLY A 492 -7.23 3.91 -14.07
N SER A 493 -7.54 3.54 -12.82
CA SER A 493 -6.57 2.90 -11.91
C SER A 493 -6.02 1.56 -12.44
N ARG A 494 -4.71 1.37 -12.32
CA ARG A 494 -3.99 0.13 -12.63
C ARG A 494 -3.29 -0.38 -11.38
N LEU A 495 -3.83 -1.43 -10.77
CA LEU A 495 -3.28 -2.03 -9.56
C LEU A 495 -2.60 -3.34 -9.92
N HIS A 496 -1.36 -3.55 -9.48
CA HIS A 496 -0.65 -4.79 -9.78
C HIS A 496 0.33 -5.22 -8.68
N ASP A 497 0.63 -6.52 -8.64
CA ASP A 497 1.54 -7.15 -7.69
C ASP A 497 1.19 -6.81 -6.22
N LEU A 498 -0.07 -7.06 -5.85
CA LEU A 498 -0.60 -6.82 -4.50
C LEU A 498 -1.09 -8.13 -3.87
N ARG A 499 -0.92 -8.26 -2.55
CA ARG A 499 -1.58 -9.30 -1.74
C ARG A 499 -2.53 -8.66 -0.74
N LEU A 500 -3.81 -9.02 -0.83
CA LEU A 500 -4.86 -8.57 0.10
C LEU A 500 -5.36 -9.79 0.88
N ALA A 501 -5.12 -9.82 2.18
CA ALA A 501 -5.40 -10.97 3.01
C ALA A 501 -6.26 -10.62 4.23
N HIS A 502 -7.15 -11.53 4.62
CA HIS A 502 -7.95 -11.47 5.86
C HIS A 502 -8.86 -10.25 5.97
N ALA A 503 -9.23 -9.64 4.83
CA ALA A 503 -10.01 -8.41 4.83
C ALA A 503 -11.54 -8.66 4.83
N GLY A 504 -12.33 -7.77 5.42
CA GLY A 504 -13.79 -7.75 5.20
C GLY A 504 -14.11 -7.52 3.73
N THR A 505 -13.47 -6.49 3.16
CA THR A 505 -13.41 -6.30 1.71
C THR A 505 -11.96 -6.08 1.30
N GLY A 506 -11.45 -6.83 0.33
CA GLY A 506 -10.09 -6.66 -0.19
C GLY A 506 -9.94 -5.33 -0.94
N LEU A 507 -10.46 -5.28 -2.17
CA LEU A 507 -10.42 -4.10 -3.03
C LEU A 507 -11.85 -3.61 -3.29
N LYS A 508 -12.07 -2.30 -3.25
CA LYS A 508 -13.33 -1.68 -3.65
C LYS A 508 -13.10 -0.62 -4.74
N PHE A 509 -13.78 -0.77 -5.86
CA PHE A 509 -14.04 0.32 -6.80
C PHE A 509 -15.38 0.94 -6.44
N SER A 510 -15.33 2.16 -5.93
CA SER A 510 -16.54 2.89 -5.57
C SER A 510 -17.26 3.34 -6.84
N ASP A 511 -18.55 3.61 -6.72
CA ASP A 511 -19.35 4.19 -7.79
C ASP A 511 -18.80 5.54 -8.31
N SER A 512 -18.03 6.25 -7.49
CA SER A 512 -17.27 7.45 -7.86
C SER A 512 -16.04 7.20 -8.73
N SER A 513 -15.59 5.93 -8.87
CA SER A 513 -14.43 5.55 -9.69
C SER A 513 -14.79 5.19 -11.13
N ALA A 514 -16.06 5.32 -11.53
CA ALA A 514 -16.57 4.84 -12.81
C ALA A 514 -15.60 5.06 -13.99
N GLY A 515 -15.22 3.96 -14.64
CA GLY A 515 -14.31 3.98 -15.77
C GLY A 515 -13.73 2.60 -16.05
N ASN A 516 -12.59 2.60 -16.74
CA ASN A 516 -11.85 1.37 -17.03
C ASN A 516 -10.71 1.19 -16.03
N HIS A 517 -10.66 0.03 -15.40
CA HIS A 517 -9.66 -0.34 -14.42
C HIS A 517 -8.97 -1.64 -14.81
N GLN A 518 -7.77 -1.82 -14.28
CA GLN A 518 -7.02 -3.06 -14.44
C GLN A 518 -6.47 -3.50 -13.09
N VAL A 519 -6.61 -4.80 -12.81
CA VAL A 519 -6.03 -5.47 -11.66
C VAL A 519 -5.25 -6.68 -12.18
N SER A 520 -3.93 -6.69 -12.01
CA SER A 520 -3.08 -7.75 -12.55
C SER A 520 -2.11 -8.34 -11.53
N HIS A 521 -1.94 -9.67 -11.53
CA HIS A 521 -0.99 -10.35 -10.63
C HIS A 521 -1.31 -10.11 -9.14
N VAL A 522 -2.60 -10.14 -8.80
CA VAL A 522 -3.08 -9.86 -7.43
C VAL A 522 -3.58 -11.13 -6.77
N GLN A 523 -3.23 -11.28 -5.49
CA GLN A 523 -3.67 -12.37 -4.61
C GLN A 523 -4.65 -11.83 -3.57
N MET A 524 -5.88 -12.35 -3.53
CA MET A 524 -6.91 -12.02 -2.56
C MET A 524 -7.26 -13.27 -1.75
N VAL A 525 -6.93 -13.29 -0.47
CA VAL A 525 -6.92 -14.51 0.35
C VAL A 525 -7.71 -14.30 1.64
N HIS A 526 -8.68 -15.18 1.93
CA HIS A 526 -9.51 -15.10 3.14
C HIS A 526 -10.23 -13.75 3.32
N CYS A 527 -10.64 -13.14 2.21
CA CYS A 527 -11.44 -11.92 2.24
C CYS A 527 -12.93 -12.28 2.27
N ASN A 528 -13.78 -11.63 3.08
CA ASN A 528 -15.22 -11.91 3.01
C ASN A 528 -15.80 -11.53 1.63
N SER A 529 -15.48 -10.33 1.14
CA SER A 529 -15.63 -9.95 -0.26
C SER A 529 -14.25 -9.67 -0.86
N ALA A 530 -13.86 -10.38 -1.91
CA ALA A 530 -12.54 -10.17 -2.51
C ALA A 530 -12.49 -8.84 -3.28
N LEU A 531 -13.47 -8.61 -4.15
CA LEU A 531 -13.61 -7.37 -4.92
C LEU A 531 -15.05 -6.85 -4.87
N ILE A 532 -15.21 -5.59 -4.43
CA ILE A 532 -16.45 -4.82 -4.59
C ILE A 532 -16.32 -3.89 -5.80
N VAL A 533 -17.27 -3.93 -6.71
CA VAL A 533 -17.35 -3.03 -7.87
C VAL A 533 -18.73 -2.37 -7.90
N GLU A 534 -18.79 -1.12 -7.49
CA GLU A 534 -20.04 -0.34 -7.45
C GLU A 534 -20.13 0.58 -8.66
N GLY A 535 -21.30 0.66 -9.27
CA GLY A 535 -21.69 1.65 -10.25
C GLY A 535 -23.13 2.07 -9.98
N ASN A 536 -23.69 2.93 -10.83
CA ASN A 536 -25.02 3.52 -10.59
C ASN A 536 -25.99 3.34 -11.78
N GLY A 537 -25.75 2.35 -12.64
CA GLY A 537 -26.57 2.01 -13.80
C GLY A 537 -26.17 2.78 -15.06
N ALA A 538 -25.81 4.05 -14.91
CA ALA A 538 -25.50 4.91 -16.04
C ALA A 538 -24.02 5.28 -16.14
N LEU A 539 -23.32 5.21 -15.01
CA LEU A 539 -21.88 5.03 -14.93
C LEU A 539 -21.58 3.63 -14.40
N SER A 540 -20.93 2.82 -15.22
CA SER A 540 -20.48 1.48 -14.86
C SER A 540 -18.97 1.44 -14.69
N ASN A 541 -18.52 0.64 -13.73
CA ASN A 541 -17.12 0.27 -13.60
C ASN A 541 -16.82 -0.94 -14.48
N HIS A 542 -15.78 -0.82 -15.31
CA HIS A 542 -15.25 -1.87 -16.15
C HIS A 542 -13.90 -2.32 -15.56
N VAL A 543 -13.79 -3.55 -15.09
CA VAL A 543 -12.57 -4.04 -14.43
C VAL A 543 -12.01 -5.25 -15.19
N ALA A 544 -10.79 -5.11 -15.72
CA ALA A 544 -10.03 -6.22 -16.26
C ALA A 544 -9.21 -6.89 -15.14
N LEU A 545 -9.51 -8.14 -14.84
CA LEU A 545 -8.75 -8.99 -13.91
C LEU A 545 -7.81 -9.88 -14.72
N ARG A 546 -6.50 -9.79 -14.47
CA ARG A 546 -5.48 -10.46 -15.28
C ARG A 546 -4.50 -11.24 -14.41
N ASN A 547 -4.56 -12.57 -14.47
CA ASN A 547 -3.80 -13.45 -13.57
C ASN A 547 -4.07 -13.08 -12.09
N VAL A 548 -5.30 -13.31 -11.64
CA VAL A 548 -5.77 -12.96 -10.29
C VAL A 548 -6.17 -14.22 -9.54
N LEU A 549 -5.79 -14.32 -8.27
CA LEU A 549 -6.17 -15.39 -7.37
C LEU A 549 -7.15 -14.87 -6.33
N ILE A 550 -8.30 -15.53 -6.19
CA ILE A 550 -9.27 -15.34 -5.13
C ILE A 550 -9.41 -16.66 -4.36
N ASP A 551 -8.98 -16.69 -3.11
CA ASP A 551 -9.08 -17.86 -2.22
C ASP A 551 -9.99 -17.56 -1.02
N ARG A 552 -11.00 -18.41 -0.82
CA ARG A 552 -11.92 -18.42 0.34
C ARG A 552 -12.59 -17.08 0.58
N ALA A 553 -13.54 -16.76 -0.30
CA ALA A 553 -14.40 -15.60 -0.14
C ALA A 553 -15.88 -15.98 -0.07
N THR A 554 -16.66 -15.27 0.72
CA THR A 554 -18.13 -15.36 0.58
C THR A 554 -18.53 -14.86 -0.80
N TYR A 555 -17.98 -13.72 -1.22
CA TYR A 555 -18.18 -13.15 -2.54
C TYR A 555 -16.83 -12.95 -3.24
N GLY A 556 -16.63 -13.64 -4.36
CA GLY A 556 -15.49 -13.33 -5.24
C GLY A 556 -15.62 -11.92 -5.82
N LEU A 557 -16.79 -11.65 -6.41
CA LEU A 557 -17.19 -10.34 -6.93
C LEU A 557 -18.53 -9.94 -6.32
N TYR A 558 -18.62 -8.71 -5.82
CA TYR A 558 -19.84 -8.14 -5.26
C TYR A 558 -20.03 -6.71 -5.75
N GLY A 559 -21.27 -6.25 -5.85
CA GLY A 559 -21.58 -4.84 -6.11
C GLY A 559 -22.73 -4.68 -7.08
N SER A 560 -22.78 -3.58 -7.82
CA SER A 560 -23.89 -3.23 -8.69
C SER A 560 -23.39 -2.51 -9.94
N SER A 561 -24.06 -2.66 -11.08
CA SER A 561 -23.75 -1.93 -12.33
C SER A 561 -22.27 -2.02 -12.74
N PHE A 562 -21.74 -3.24 -12.88
CA PHE A 562 -20.35 -3.47 -13.25
C PHE A 562 -20.19 -4.41 -14.44
N GLN A 563 -19.06 -4.31 -15.13
CA GLN A 563 -18.63 -5.25 -16.15
C GLN A 563 -17.21 -5.72 -15.82
N VAL A 564 -17.05 -7.02 -15.58
CA VAL A 564 -15.75 -7.59 -15.24
C VAL A 564 -15.32 -8.56 -16.33
N THR A 565 -14.09 -8.40 -16.80
CA THR A 565 -13.44 -9.37 -17.70
C THR A 565 -12.28 -10.01 -16.96
N GLY A 566 -12.33 -11.33 -16.75
CA GLY A 566 -11.27 -12.09 -16.13
C GLY A 566 -10.49 -12.91 -17.16
N GLU A 567 -9.18 -12.75 -17.19
CA GLU A 567 -8.24 -13.55 -17.96
C GLU A 567 -7.32 -14.22 -16.94
N HIS A 568 -7.29 -15.57 -16.89
CA HIS A 568 -6.54 -16.31 -15.88
C HIS A 568 -6.97 -15.97 -14.44
N LEU A 569 -8.28 -15.95 -14.19
CA LEU A 569 -8.81 -15.86 -12.83
C LEU A 569 -8.85 -17.27 -12.21
N THR A 570 -8.20 -17.46 -11.07
CA THR A 570 -8.48 -18.61 -10.19
C THR A 570 -9.39 -18.15 -9.05
N ALA A 571 -10.60 -18.70 -8.96
CA ALA A 571 -11.48 -18.52 -7.82
C ALA A 571 -11.64 -19.86 -7.09
N HIS A 572 -11.24 -19.91 -5.81
CA HIS A 572 -11.26 -21.12 -5.01
C HIS A 572 -12.12 -20.94 -3.75
N GLN A 573 -13.00 -21.92 -3.48
CA GLN A 573 -13.87 -21.94 -2.31
C GLN A 573 -14.67 -20.64 -2.12
N CYS A 574 -15.16 -20.08 -3.23
CA CYS A 574 -16.07 -18.94 -3.18
C CYS A 574 -17.51 -19.43 -2.98
N THR A 575 -18.26 -18.82 -2.05
CA THR A 575 -19.70 -19.12 -1.93
C THR A 575 -20.43 -18.62 -3.17
N HIS A 576 -20.24 -17.35 -3.52
CA HIS A 576 -20.71 -16.76 -4.76
C HIS A 576 -19.51 -16.30 -5.60
N LEU A 577 -19.43 -16.72 -6.86
CA LEU A 577 -18.45 -16.18 -7.79
C LEU A 577 -18.70 -14.68 -8.03
N ALA A 578 -19.94 -14.31 -8.35
CA ALA A 578 -20.32 -12.94 -8.63
C ALA A 578 -21.77 -12.64 -8.22
N TYR A 579 -21.95 -11.61 -7.40
CA TYR A 579 -23.25 -11.21 -6.88
C TYR A 579 -23.56 -9.75 -7.20
N ASN A 580 -24.69 -9.53 -7.85
CA ASN A 580 -25.26 -8.21 -8.07
C ASN A 580 -26.20 -7.87 -6.91
N SER A 581 -25.89 -6.82 -6.17
CA SER A 581 -26.66 -6.32 -5.03
C SER A 581 -27.88 -5.49 -5.42
N SER A 582 -27.99 -5.09 -6.70
CA SER A 582 -29.10 -4.30 -7.22
C SER A 582 -29.96 -5.11 -8.19
N THR A 583 -31.27 -5.03 -8.03
CA THR A 583 -32.25 -5.58 -9.00
C THR A 583 -32.54 -4.62 -10.16
N SER A 584 -32.08 -3.37 -10.07
CA SER A 584 -32.35 -2.31 -11.05
C SER A 584 -31.24 -2.15 -12.09
N TYR A 585 -30.05 -2.70 -11.84
CA TYR A 585 -28.89 -2.55 -12.71
C TYR A 585 -28.40 -3.89 -13.22
N VAL A 586 -27.81 -3.89 -14.41
CA VAL A 586 -27.24 -5.10 -15.01
C VAL A 586 -25.75 -5.13 -14.73
N SER A 587 -25.27 -6.28 -14.25
CA SER A 587 -23.85 -6.58 -14.12
C SER A 587 -23.47 -7.79 -14.98
N GLY A 588 -22.22 -7.82 -15.44
CA GLY A 588 -21.70 -8.89 -16.29
C GLY A 588 -20.31 -9.37 -15.86
N LEU A 589 -20.07 -10.67 -16.04
CA LEU A 589 -18.76 -11.30 -15.86
C LEU A 589 -18.44 -12.13 -17.10
N SER A 590 -17.27 -11.90 -17.71
CA SER A 590 -16.74 -12.73 -18.79
C SER A 590 -15.38 -13.28 -18.41
N LEU A 591 -15.19 -14.59 -18.50
CA LEU A 591 -13.96 -15.28 -18.10
C LEU A 591 -13.30 -15.97 -19.29
N THR A 592 -11.97 -15.88 -19.37
CA THR A 592 -11.12 -16.61 -20.32
C THR A 592 -9.98 -17.29 -19.57
N ASN A 593 -9.62 -18.51 -19.96
CA ASN A 593 -8.52 -19.30 -19.36
C ASN A 593 -8.59 -19.39 -17.82
N SER A 594 -9.79 -19.45 -17.27
CA SER A 594 -10.01 -19.28 -15.83
C SER A 594 -10.39 -20.60 -15.15
N LEU A 595 -10.03 -20.73 -13.87
CA LEU A 595 -10.20 -21.95 -13.09
C LEU A 595 -11.03 -21.67 -11.84
N LEU A 596 -12.22 -22.25 -11.79
CA LEU A 596 -13.21 -22.02 -10.75
C LEU A 596 -13.33 -23.28 -9.89
N VAL A 597 -12.69 -23.33 -8.73
CA VAL A 597 -12.49 -24.57 -7.97
C VAL A 597 -13.26 -24.57 -6.67
N ALA A 598 -14.11 -25.57 -6.47
CA ALA A 598 -15.00 -25.66 -5.30
C ALA A 598 -15.82 -24.37 -5.08
N VAL A 599 -16.18 -23.68 -6.17
CA VAL A 599 -17.10 -22.55 -6.14
C VAL A 599 -18.53 -23.09 -6.00
N ILE A 600 -19.27 -22.60 -5.00
CA ILE A 600 -20.60 -23.15 -4.68
C ILE A 600 -21.65 -22.72 -5.71
N THR A 601 -21.66 -21.45 -6.10
CA THR A 601 -22.57 -20.92 -7.13
C THR A 601 -21.94 -19.76 -7.90
N ASN A 602 -22.37 -19.54 -9.14
CA ASN A 602 -22.02 -18.34 -9.89
C ASN A 602 -22.63 -17.06 -9.31
N GLY A 603 -23.70 -17.16 -8.52
CA GLY A 603 -24.43 -16.03 -7.96
C GLY A 603 -25.53 -15.50 -8.89
N THR A 604 -25.71 -14.19 -8.96
CA THR A 604 -26.83 -13.54 -9.68
C THR A 604 -26.42 -12.85 -10.98
N VAL A 605 -25.13 -12.88 -11.31
CA VAL A 605 -24.53 -12.17 -12.46
C VAL A 605 -24.47 -13.08 -13.68
N SER A 606 -24.73 -12.51 -14.87
CA SER A 606 -24.58 -13.25 -16.13
C SER A 606 -23.11 -13.58 -16.39
N LEU A 607 -22.83 -14.84 -16.72
CA LEU A 607 -21.47 -15.37 -16.83
C LEU A 607 -21.19 -15.86 -18.27
N GLY A 608 -20.30 -15.18 -18.98
CA GLY A 608 -19.66 -15.64 -20.21
C GLY A 608 -18.36 -16.38 -19.92
N GLN A 609 -18.06 -17.46 -20.64
CA GLN A 609 -16.86 -18.28 -20.41
C GLN A 609 -16.22 -18.72 -21.72
N SER A 610 -14.89 -18.74 -21.76
CA SER A 610 -14.06 -19.27 -22.84
C SER A 610 -12.88 -20.01 -22.23
N CYS A 611 -12.69 -21.30 -22.55
CA CYS A 611 -11.64 -22.13 -21.96
C CYS A 611 -11.60 -22.04 -20.41
N CYS A 612 -12.75 -22.20 -19.76
CA CYS A 612 -12.86 -22.22 -18.29
C CYS A 612 -13.15 -23.64 -17.79
N GLN A 613 -12.67 -23.96 -16.59
CA GLN A 613 -12.95 -25.23 -15.92
C GLN A 613 -13.58 -24.98 -14.54
N TRP A 614 -14.52 -25.86 -14.15
CA TRP A 614 -15.30 -25.73 -12.91
C TRP A 614 -15.25 -26.99 -12.01
N PRO A 615 -14.07 -27.39 -11.49
CA PRO A 615 -13.98 -28.58 -10.64
C PRO A 615 -14.72 -28.37 -9.30
N GLY A 616 -15.52 -29.35 -8.88
CA GLY A 616 -16.27 -29.30 -7.61
C GLY A 616 -15.41 -29.47 -6.34
N SER A 617 -14.12 -29.77 -6.49
CA SER A 617 -13.17 -29.99 -5.40
C SER A 617 -11.77 -29.57 -5.86
N SER A 618 -10.92 -29.15 -4.93
CA SER A 618 -9.49 -28.87 -5.18
C SER A 618 -8.63 -30.13 -5.25
N ASN A 619 -9.16 -31.29 -4.86
CA ASN A 619 -8.41 -32.54 -4.90
C ASN A 619 -8.03 -32.91 -6.34
N GLY A 620 -6.74 -33.08 -6.60
CA GLY A 620 -6.20 -33.34 -7.93
C GLY A 620 -6.08 -32.10 -8.82
N VAL A 621 -6.69 -30.96 -8.47
CA VAL A 621 -6.55 -29.72 -9.24
C VAL A 621 -5.26 -29.01 -8.83
N PHE A 622 -5.09 -28.79 -7.53
CA PHE A 622 -3.93 -28.10 -6.97
C PHE A 622 -3.06 -29.02 -6.12
N GLN A 623 -1.77 -28.69 -6.07
CA GLN A 623 -0.81 -29.22 -5.11
C GLN A 623 -0.20 -28.07 -4.32
N THR A 624 -0.11 -28.24 -3.00
CA THR A 624 0.45 -27.24 -2.10
C THR A 624 1.91 -27.52 -1.82
N VAL A 625 2.78 -26.53 -1.99
CA VAL A 625 4.19 -26.59 -1.59
C VAL A 625 4.55 -25.31 -0.85
N GLY A 626 4.96 -25.45 0.41
CA GLY A 626 5.23 -24.30 1.27
C GLY A 626 3.96 -23.54 1.63
N ALA A 627 3.97 -22.22 1.41
CA ALA A 627 2.81 -21.35 1.56
C ALA A 627 2.06 -21.13 0.23
N GLY A 628 2.44 -21.80 -0.86
CA GLY A 628 1.77 -21.70 -2.16
C GLY A 628 0.76 -22.82 -2.34
N GLY A 629 -0.52 -22.47 -2.39
CA GLY A 629 -1.64 -23.41 -2.42
C GLY A 629 -2.09 -23.83 -3.82
N PHE A 630 -1.77 -23.06 -4.86
CA PHE A 630 -2.43 -23.11 -6.17
C PHE A 630 -1.56 -23.54 -7.34
N TYR A 631 -0.46 -24.26 -7.08
CA TYR A 631 0.28 -24.91 -8.17
C TYR A 631 -0.59 -26.02 -8.78
N LEU A 632 -0.61 -26.16 -10.11
CA LEU A 632 -1.42 -27.19 -10.76
C LEU A 632 -0.85 -28.59 -10.47
N ALA A 633 -1.71 -29.54 -10.09
CA ALA A 633 -1.32 -30.93 -9.86
C ALA A 633 -1.56 -31.80 -11.10
N ASP A 634 -2.70 -31.61 -11.77
CA ASP A 634 -3.10 -32.35 -12.97
C ASP A 634 -2.60 -31.66 -14.25
N GLY A 635 -2.18 -32.46 -15.22
CA GLY A 635 -1.85 -31.98 -16.57
C GLY A 635 -3.07 -31.54 -17.37
N ALA A 636 -4.29 -31.93 -16.98
CA ALA A 636 -5.53 -31.57 -17.68
C ALA A 636 -5.86 -30.05 -17.64
N TYR A 637 -5.26 -29.31 -16.70
CA TYR A 637 -5.41 -27.86 -16.60
C TYR A 637 -4.23 -27.10 -17.18
N ARG A 638 -3.20 -27.84 -17.63
CA ARG A 638 -2.06 -27.29 -18.36
C ARG A 638 -2.29 -27.36 -19.86
N GLU A 639 -1.70 -26.45 -20.62
CA GLU A 639 -1.81 -26.43 -22.08
C GLU A 639 -3.28 -26.41 -22.59
N ALA A 640 -4.20 -25.91 -21.77
CA ALA A 640 -5.65 -26.03 -21.98
C ALA A 640 -6.32 -24.67 -22.25
N GLY A 641 -5.56 -23.58 -22.23
CA GLY A 641 -6.00 -22.23 -22.52
C GLY A 641 -6.03 -21.88 -24.01
N THR A 642 -6.56 -20.70 -24.30
CA THR A 642 -6.53 -20.06 -25.62
C THR A 642 -5.65 -18.81 -25.61
N THR A 643 -5.02 -18.49 -26.73
CA THR A 643 -4.22 -17.27 -26.89
C THR A 643 -5.07 -16.00 -27.10
N ASN A 644 -6.40 -16.11 -27.14
CA ASN A 644 -7.33 -14.99 -27.24
C ASN A 644 -7.47 -14.23 -25.90
N ILE A 645 -6.36 -13.70 -25.42
CA ILE A 645 -6.25 -12.85 -24.23
C ILE A 645 -5.44 -11.60 -24.58
N ASP A 646 -5.34 -10.67 -23.64
CA ASP A 646 -4.45 -9.51 -23.77
C ASP A 646 -2.99 -9.89 -24.06
N ALA A 647 -2.38 -9.17 -25.00
CA ALA A 647 -1.03 -9.47 -25.48
C ALA A 647 0.05 -9.20 -24.43
N ALA A 648 -0.12 -8.19 -23.56
CA ALA A 648 0.82 -7.92 -22.48
C ALA A 648 0.72 -9.02 -21.41
N LEU A 649 -0.49 -9.44 -21.06
CA LEU A 649 -0.69 -10.60 -20.17
C LEU A 649 -0.05 -11.87 -20.75
N ALA A 650 -0.27 -12.17 -22.03
CA ALA A 650 0.35 -13.34 -22.67
C ALA A 650 1.89 -13.29 -22.63
N ALA A 651 2.49 -12.10 -22.75
CA ALA A 651 3.94 -11.93 -22.61
C ALA A 651 4.41 -12.11 -21.16
N ASP A 652 3.60 -11.71 -20.18
CA ASP A 652 3.91 -11.85 -18.76
C ASP A 652 3.80 -13.31 -18.29
N LEU A 653 2.80 -14.05 -18.75
CA LEU A 653 2.59 -15.47 -18.39
C LEU A 653 3.77 -16.35 -18.81
N LYS A 654 4.43 -16.03 -19.93
CA LYS A 654 5.69 -16.69 -20.37
C LYS A 654 6.85 -16.62 -19.39
N ARG A 655 6.75 -15.75 -18.39
CA ARG A 655 7.76 -15.58 -17.33
C ARG A 655 7.28 -16.12 -15.98
N LYS A 656 6.05 -16.64 -15.91
CA LYS A 656 5.39 -17.15 -14.71
C LYS A 656 5.19 -18.67 -14.80
N THR A 657 4.75 -19.30 -13.71
CA THR A 657 4.67 -20.76 -13.59
C THR A 657 3.40 -21.22 -12.87
N THR A 658 2.93 -22.40 -13.25
CA THR A 658 1.95 -23.20 -12.51
C THR A 658 2.59 -24.39 -11.78
N TYR A 659 3.92 -24.55 -11.88
CA TYR A 659 4.67 -25.64 -11.28
C TYR A 659 5.22 -25.24 -9.89
N PRO A 660 5.20 -26.16 -8.91
CA PRO A 660 5.77 -25.90 -7.60
C PRO A 660 7.31 -25.89 -7.62
N PRO A 661 7.95 -25.24 -6.63
CA PRO A 661 9.40 -25.30 -6.45
C PRO A 661 9.87 -26.68 -6.02
N LEU A 662 11.12 -27.02 -6.36
CA LEU A 662 11.85 -28.11 -5.72
C LEU A 662 12.31 -27.69 -4.32
N VAL A 663 11.93 -28.45 -3.29
CA VAL A 663 12.22 -28.11 -1.89
C VAL A 663 13.47 -28.80 -1.39
N TRP A 664 14.39 -28.02 -0.83
CA TRP A 664 15.59 -28.47 -0.14
C TRP A 664 15.55 -28.04 1.32
N SER A 665 15.48 -29.01 2.23
CA SER A 665 15.44 -28.78 3.67
C SER A 665 16.51 -29.60 4.36
N ASN A 666 17.40 -28.96 5.11
CA ASN A 666 18.53 -29.63 5.79
C ASN A 666 19.41 -30.43 4.82
N ALA A 667 19.54 -29.96 3.57
CA ALA A 667 20.34 -30.62 2.55
C ALA A 667 21.83 -30.36 2.79
N VAL A 668 22.66 -31.39 2.63
CA VAL A 668 24.12 -31.26 2.72
C VAL A 668 24.72 -31.66 1.37
N VAL A 669 25.38 -30.71 0.72
CA VAL A 669 26.03 -30.86 -0.59
C VAL A 669 27.53 -30.96 -0.41
N THR A 670 28.09 -32.09 -0.84
CA THR A 670 29.52 -32.42 -0.71
C THR A 670 30.19 -32.70 -2.06
N THR A 671 29.48 -32.45 -3.16
CA THR A 671 29.97 -32.57 -4.53
C THR A 671 29.52 -31.37 -5.35
N ASP A 672 30.25 -31.05 -6.42
CA ASP A 672 29.88 -29.97 -7.32
C ASP A 672 28.43 -30.11 -7.77
N THR A 673 27.66 -29.04 -7.65
CA THR A 673 26.22 -29.03 -7.87
C THR A 673 25.84 -27.80 -8.68
N VAL A 674 24.93 -27.98 -9.62
CA VAL A 674 24.39 -26.91 -10.45
C VAL A 674 22.91 -26.73 -10.13
N LEU A 675 22.52 -25.50 -9.81
CA LEU A 675 21.12 -25.08 -9.74
C LEU A 675 20.79 -24.29 -11.01
N SER A 676 19.66 -24.62 -11.63
CA SER A 676 19.19 -24.01 -12.87
C SER A 676 17.70 -23.68 -12.72
N PRO A 677 17.11 -22.92 -13.67
CA PRO A 677 15.66 -22.85 -13.75
C PRO A 677 15.05 -24.26 -13.75
N GLN A 678 14.02 -24.47 -12.93
CA GLN A 678 13.42 -25.78 -12.66
C GLN A 678 11.90 -25.72 -12.75
N ALA A 679 11.26 -24.69 -12.19
CA ALA A 679 9.82 -24.53 -12.30
C ALA A 679 9.47 -24.16 -13.76
N GLY A 680 8.67 -25.00 -14.42
CA GLY A 680 8.29 -24.82 -15.82
C GLY A 680 7.57 -23.49 -16.02
N ARG A 681 8.15 -22.60 -16.84
CA ARG A 681 7.50 -21.34 -17.21
C ARG A 681 6.54 -21.60 -18.37
N ASP A 682 5.38 -20.94 -18.40
CA ASP A 682 4.31 -21.16 -19.39
C ASP A 682 4.69 -20.58 -20.76
N THR A 683 5.58 -21.28 -21.47
CA THR A 683 6.17 -20.84 -22.75
C THR A 683 5.52 -21.48 -23.97
N ASP A 684 4.59 -22.39 -23.70
CA ASP A 684 3.84 -23.25 -24.58
C ASP A 684 2.39 -22.76 -24.71
N LEU A 685 1.40 -23.65 -24.83
CA LEU A 685 0.00 -23.24 -24.81
C LEU A 685 -0.37 -22.86 -23.38
N LEU A 686 -1.09 -21.76 -23.25
CA LEU A 686 -1.37 -21.18 -21.93
C LEU A 686 -2.05 -22.16 -20.97
N ASP A 687 -1.56 -22.23 -19.73
CA ASP A 687 -2.19 -22.99 -18.66
C ASP A 687 -3.47 -22.27 -18.16
N LEU A 688 -4.39 -23.00 -17.52
CA LEU A 688 -5.58 -22.39 -16.92
C LEU A 688 -5.30 -21.82 -15.53
N GLY A 689 -5.91 -20.67 -15.23
CA GLY A 689 -5.91 -20.06 -13.91
C GLY A 689 -4.62 -19.32 -13.57
N TYR A 690 -4.37 -19.21 -12.27
CA TYR A 690 -3.33 -18.36 -11.68
C TYR A 690 -1.93 -18.91 -11.87
N HIS A 691 -1.02 -18.00 -12.21
CA HIS A 691 0.40 -18.23 -12.39
C HIS A 691 1.22 -17.45 -11.36
N TYR A 692 2.11 -18.16 -10.68
CA TYR A 692 3.07 -17.57 -9.75
C TYR A 692 4.28 -17.02 -10.49
N ASP A 693 4.94 -16.02 -9.91
CA ASP A 693 6.35 -15.83 -10.23
C ASP A 693 7.15 -17.07 -9.79
N PRO A 694 8.05 -17.61 -10.62
CA PRO A 694 8.64 -18.92 -10.37
C PRO A 694 9.61 -18.87 -9.19
N ILE A 695 9.43 -19.78 -8.23
CA ILE A 695 10.52 -20.22 -7.36
C ILE A 695 11.00 -21.55 -7.93
N ASP A 696 12.25 -21.62 -8.38
CA ASP A 696 12.82 -22.85 -8.93
C ASP A 696 13.28 -23.78 -7.79
N HIS A 697 13.93 -23.19 -6.79
CA HIS A 697 14.42 -23.93 -5.63
C HIS A 697 14.01 -23.24 -4.33
N ALA A 698 13.16 -23.89 -3.54
CA ALA A 698 12.88 -23.45 -2.19
C ALA A 698 13.91 -24.05 -1.23
N VAL A 699 14.66 -23.21 -0.51
CA VAL A 699 15.80 -23.65 0.32
C VAL A 699 15.67 -23.24 1.78
N SER A 700 15.96 -24.18 2.66
CA SER A 700 16.18 -23.96 4.09
C SER A 700 17.27 -24.89 4.59
N LEU A 701 18.27 -24.32 5.26
CA LEU A 701 19.44 -25.06 5.74
C LEU A 701 20.10 -25.88 4.60
N PHE A 702 20.29 -25.26 3.44
CA PHE A 702 21.00 -25.85 2.30
C PHE A 702 22.50 -25.61 2.49
N THR A 703 23.20 -26.59 3.06
CA THR A 703 24.61 -26.48 3.43
C THR A 703 25.51 -27.07 2.36
N VAL A 704 26.49 -26.29 1.88
CA VAL A 704 27.54 -26.74 0.97
C VAL A 704 28.85 -26.81 1.76
N THR A 705 29.48 -27.99 1.80
CA THR A 705 30.66 -28.22 2.63
C THR A 705 31.48 -29.38 2.13
N ASN A 706 32.80 -29.31 2.33
CA ASN A 706 33.71 -30.43 2.09
C ASN A 706 34.77 -30.52 3.19
N ALA A 707 34.31 -30.72 4.42
CA ALA A 707 35.11 -30.64 5.65
C ALA A 707 35.91 -31.91 6.00
N LEU A 708 35.71 -33.05 5.31
CA LEU A 708 36.33 -34.32 5.68
C LEU A 708 37.78 -34.40 5.18
N ALA A 709 38.74 -34.10 6.06
CA ALA A 709 40.14 -34.45 5.85
C ALA A 709 40.32 -35.97 6.01
N THR A 710 40.71 -36.67 4.93
CA THR A 710 41.17 -38.05 5.02
C THR A 710 42.70 -38.03 5.00
N ASN A 711 43.35 -38.57 6.04
CA ASN A 711 44.82 -38.65 6.15
C ASN A 711 45.57 -37.31 6.06
N GLY A 712 44.97 -36.19 6.50
CA GLY A 712 45.62 -34.88 6.52
C GLY A 712 45.72 -34.18 5.15
N ILE A 713 45.08 -34.73 4.11
CA ILE A 713 44.94 -34.07 2.81
C ILE A 713 43.56 -33.42 2.76
N ALA A 714 43.51 -32.10 2.57
CA ALA A 714 42.26 -31.39 2.37
C ALA A 714 41.66 -31.80 1.00
N PRO A 715 40.35 -32.14 0.94
CA PRO A 715 39.72 -32.49 -0.32
C PRO A 715 39.62 -31.25 -1.25
N PRO A 716 39.39 -31.42 -2.57
CA PRO A 716 39.17 -30.28 -3.47
C PRO A 716 37.93 -29.47 -3.04
N PRO A 717 37.87 -28.16 -3.31
CA PRO A 717 36.72 -27.35 -2.97
C PRO A 717 35.48 -27.83 -3.73
N VAL A 718 34.31 -27.79 -3.08
CA VAL A 718 33.02 -28.07 -3.70
C VAL A 718 32.38 -26.79 -4.16
N THR A 719 31.94 -26.74 -5.42
CA THR A 719 31.32 -25.57 -6.03
C THR A 719 29.82 -25.77 -6.19
N LEU A 720 29.04 -24.84 -5.65
CA LEU A 720 27.64 -24.63 -6.02
C LEU A 720 27.58 -23.57 -7.11
N THR A 721 27.19 -23.98 -8.32
CA THR A 721 26.99 -23.07 -9.45
C THR A 721 25.49 -22.78 -9.61
N VAL A 722 25.11 -21.52 -9.74
CA VAL A 722 23.72 -21.10 -10.00
C VAL A 722 23.67 -20.43 -11.36
N LEU A 723 22.90 -21.01 -12.28
CA LEU A 723 22.81 -20.55 -13.67
C LEU A 723 21.86 -19.35 -13.83
N PRO A 724 21.99 -18.56 -14.92
CA PRO A 724 21.12 -17.43 -15.21
C PRO A 724 19.62 -17.76 -15.17
N GLY A 725 18.82 -16.82 -14.69
CA GLY A 725 17.37 -16.92 -14.59
C GLY A 725 16.84 -17.80 -13.44
N THR A 726 17.72 -18.44 -12.68
CA THR A 726 17.34 -19.29 -11.53
C THR A 726 16.81 -18.43 -10.39
N VAL A 727 15.67 -18.83 -9.82
CA VAL A 727 15.07 -18.21 -8.63
C VAL A 727 15.16 -19.13 -7.43
N ILE A 728 15.83 -18.65 -6.38
CA ILE A 728 16.00 -19.35 -5.11
C ILE A 728 15.13 -18.67 -4.05
N GLY A 729 14.11 -19.38 -3.57
CA GLY A 729 13.20 -18.93 -2.52
C GLY A 729 13.66 -19.42 -1.15
N GLN A 730 14.01 -18.51 -0.25
CA GLN A 730 14.36 -18.86 1.12
C GLN A 730 13.11 -19.09 1.97
N PHE A 731 13.10 -20.16 2.77
CA PHE A 731 12.17 -20.39 3.88
C PHE A 731 12.91 -20.79 5.17
N GLY A 732 12.24 -20.73 6.32
CA GLY A 732 12.86 -21.04 7.62
C GLY A 732 13.93 -20.02 8.07
N SER A 733 14.97 -20.51 8.76
CA SER A 733 15.94 -19.66 9.48
C SER A 733 17.16 -19.26 8.66
N ARG A 734 17.57 -20.05 7.66
CA ARG A 734 18.67 -19.76 6.74
C ARG A 734 18.41 -20.45 5.40
N GLY A 735 18.74 -19.81 4.28
CA GLY A 735 18.67 -20.39 2.95
C GLY A 735 19.92 -21.19 2.62
N LEU A 736 20.78 -20.63 1.77
CA LEU A 736 22.07 -21.19 1.38
C LEU A 736 23.13 -20.94 2.46
N GLN A 737 23.90 -21.98 2.80
CA GLN A 737 24.99 -21.92 3.77
C GLN A 737 26.28 -22.45 3.16
N MET A 738 27.26 -21.57 2.98
CA MET A 738 28.58 -21.94 2.49
C MET A 738 29.50 -22.19 3.69
N GLU A 739 29.88 -23.44 3.90
CA GLU A 739 30.76 -23.86 4.99
C GLU A 739 32.14 -24.29 4.47
N TYR A 740 32.91 -25.05 5.25
CA TYR A 740 34.30 -25.40 4.94
C TYR A 740 34.52 -25.86 3.51
N ASN A 741 35.56 -25.33 2.87
CA ASN A 741 36.03 -25.78 1.56
C ASN A 741 34.93 -25.79 0.48
N SER A 742 34.04 -24.79 0.51
CA SER A 742 32.97 -24.60 -0.47
C SER A 742 33.13 -23.30 -1.27
N ARG A 743 32.51 -23.22 -2.44
CA ARG A 743 32.43 -22.02 -3.26
C ARG A 743 31.02 -21.85 -3.81
N LEU A 744 30.46 -20.65 -3.70
CA LEU A 744 29.26 -20.26 -4.45
C LEU A 744 29.69 -19.45 -5.68
N MET A 745 29.19 -19.84 -6.85
CA MET A 745 29.28 -19.08 -8.10
C MET A 745 27.87 -18.87 -8.63
N ALA A 746 27.31 -17.68 -8.40
CA ALA A 746 26.01 -17.29 -8.94
C ALA A 746 26.20 -16.17 -9.97
N GLU A 747 25.99 -16.48 -11.24
CA GLU A 747 26.18 -15.55 -12.34
C GLU A 747 24.93 -15.55 -13.22
N GLY A 748 24.17 -14.45 -13.12
CA GLY A 748 23.05 -14.17 -14.02
C GLY A 748 23.47 -13.42 -15.27
N THR A 749 22.49 -12.89 -15.98
CA THR A 749 22.68 -11.89 -17.05
C THR A 749 21.80 -10.67 -16.78
N PRO A 750 22.03 -9.52 -17.45
CA PRO A 750 21.15 -8.36 -17.35
C PRO A 750 19.67 -8.67 -17.67
N THR A 751 19.41 -9.70 -18.49
CA THR A 751 18.07 -10.09 -18.93
C THR A 751 17.50 -11.28 -18.16
N ALA A 752 18.35 -12.09 -17.52
CA ALA A 752 18.00 -13.26 -16.72
C ALA A 752 18.88 -13.31 -15.46
N PRO A 753 18.67 -12.40 -14.49
CA PRO A 753 19.45 -12.40 -13.26
C PRO A 753 19.12 -13.62 -12.40
N VAL A 754 20.05 -14.03 -11.55
CA VAL A 754 19.77 -14.98 -10.46
C VAL A 754 19.02 -14.23 -9.37
N ARG A 755 17.91 -14.78 -8.87
CA ARG A 755 17.09 -14.11 -7.86
C ARG A 755 17.13 -14.85 -6.54
N LEU A 756 17.42 -14.11 -5.48
CA LEU A 756 17.31 -14.57 -4.10
C LEU A 756 16.12 -13.84 -3.45
N VAL A 757 15.06 -14.59 -3.17
CA VAL A 757 13.78 -14.04 -2.71
C VAL A 757 13.31 -14.78 -1.46
N ARG A 758 12.36 -14.22 -0.72
CA ARG A 758 11.61 -14.99 0.28
C ARG A 758 10.39 -15.63 -0.37
N TYR A 759 9.98 -16.77 0.16
CA TYR A 759 8.76 -17.44 -0.28
C TYR A 759 7.51 -16.54 -0.17
N ASP A 760 7.45 -15.68 0.85
CA ASP A 760 6.32 -14.79 1.14
C ASP A 760 6.17 -13.59 0.18
N GLY A 761 7.17 -13.35 -0.68
CA GLY A 761 7.07 -12.43 -1.83
C GLY A 761 6.41 -13.04 -3.07
N VAL A 762 6.07 -14.33 -3.02
CA VAL A 762 5.44 -15.06 -4.13
C VAL A 762 4.19 -15.79 -3.68
N GLN A 763 4.27 -16.46 -2.53
CA GLN A 763 3.26 -17.37 -2.02
C GLN A 763 2.24 -16.63 -1.16
N GLU A 764 0.97 -16.97 -1.34
CA GLU A 764 -0.17 -16.16 -0.92
C GLU A 764 -0.62 -16.43 0.52
N GLN A 765 -0.33 -17.62 1.08
CA GLN A 765 -0.85 -18.00 2.39
C GLN A 765 -0.07 -17.30 3.50
N SER A 766 -0.78 -16.78 4.50
CA SER A 766 -0.21 -16.26 5.75
C SER A 766 0.29 -17.41 6.66
N ILE A 767 1.30 -18.15 6.19
CA ILE A 767 1.91 -19.28 6.88
C ILE A 767 3.41 -19.02 7.06
N ALA A 768 3.90 -19.23 8.29
CA ALA A 768 5.33 -19.19 8.60
C ALA A 768 6.04 -20.49 8.16
N TRP A 769 6.45 -20.59 6.90
CA TRP A 769 7.11 -21.78 6.36
C TRP A 769 8.51 -21.94 6.99
N GLY A 770 8.68 -23.01 7.78
CA GLY A 770 9.91 -23.27 8.53
C GLY A 770 9.97 -22.58 9.91
N GLY A 771 8.87 -22.01 10.38
CA GLY A 771 8.67 -21.58 11.78
C GLY A 771 9.32 -20.27 12.21
N THR A 772 10.04 -19.57 11.33
CA THR A 772 10.64 -18.26 11.61
C THR A 772 10.50 -17.30 10.43
N ASN A 773 10.12 -16.05 10.69
CA ASN A 773 9.93 -15.04 9.63
C ASN A 773 11.19 -14.22 9.33
N ALA A 774 12.29 -14.39 10.06
CA ALA A 774 13.53 -13.61 9.91
C ALA A 774 14.76 -14.49 9.63
N GLY A 775 14.83 -15.06 8.42
CA GLY A 775 15.98 -15.85 7.96
C GLY A 775 17.00 -15.06 7.13
N ALA A 776 18.17 -15.67 6.90
CA ALA A 776 19.18 -15.15 5.98
C ALA A 776 19.12 -15.89 4.63
N TYR A 777 19.20 -15.20 3.47
CA TYR A 777 19.27 -15.87 2.17
C TYR A 777 20.56 -16.63 1.99
N LEU A 778 21.67 -15.94 2.24
CA LEU A 778 23.01 -16.47 2.11
C LEU A 778 23.81 -16.22 3.38
N VAL A 779 24.31 -17.32 3.94
CA VAL A 779 25.20 -17.34 5.10
C VAL A 779 26.56 -17.88 4.66
N LEU A 780 27.62 -17.17 5.01
CA LEU A 780 28.99 -17.53 4.64
C LEU A 780 29.88 -17.76 5.87
N GLY A 781 30.37 -18.99 6.00
CA GLY A 781 31.35 -19.44 7.00
C GLY A 781 30.70 -20.09 8.25
N PRO A 782 31.41 -20.98 8.95
CA PRO A 782 31.12 -21.31 10.34
C PRO A 782 32.03 -20.50 11.31
N PRO A 783 31.75 -20.51 12.64
CA PRO A 783 32.62 -19.90 13.64
C PRO A 783 34.03 -20.53 13.66
N ARG A 784 35.08 -19.71 13.78
CA ARG A 784 36.50 -20.16 13.85
C ARG A 784 36.77 -21.20 14.94
N ASP A 785 36.09 -21.10 16.07
CA ASP A 785 36.33 -21.95 17.25
C ASP A 785 35.87 -23.41 17.05
N ALA A 786 35.18 -23.70 15.95
CA ALA A 786 34.68 -25.03 15.67
C ALA A 786 35.78 -26.02 15.26
N VAL A 787 36.91 -25.62 14.66
CA VAL A 787 38.01 -26.56 14.32
C VAL A 787 39.37 -25.85 14.13
N GLU A 788 40.31 -26.00 15.08
CA GLU A 788 41.74 -25.81 14.80
C GLU A 788 42.21 -26.90 13.82
N GLY A 789 42.66 -26.52 12.61
CA GLY A 789 43.30 -27.44 11.66
C GLY A 789 42.68 -27.59 10.28
N LEU A 790 41.54 -26.94 9.97
CA LEU A 790 40.98 -26.89 8.62
C LEU A 790 41.48 -25.65 7.86
N THR A 791 42.29 -25.85 6.82
CA THR A 791 43.00 -24.77 6.08
C THR A 791 42.21 -24.15 4.92
N ASN A 792 41.01 -24.64 4.58
CA ASN A 792 40.26 -24.18 3.40
C ASN A 792 38.93 -23.52 3.78
N SER A 793 38.87 -22.19 3.67
CA SER A 793 37.69 -21.37 3.99
C SER A 793 36.78 -21.14 2.76
N PRO A 794 35.46 -20.99 2.94
CA PRO A 794 34.53 -20.78 1.84
C PRO A 794 34.71 -19.45 1.09
N GLY A 795 34.22 -19.37 -0.14
CA GLY A 795 34.17 -18.14 -0.94
C GLY A 795 32.88 -17.95 -1.72
N VAL A 796 32.56 -16.71 -2.07
CA VAL A 796 31.35 -16.35 -2.80
C VAL A 796 31.69 -15.40 -3.94
N SER A 797 31.15 -15.68 -5.13
CA SER A 797 31.17 -14.80 -6.30
C SER A 797 29.74 -14.63 -6.81
N LEU A 798 29.24 -13.39 -6.79
CA LEU A 798 27.90 -13.00 -7.24
C LEU A 798 28.03 -12.00 -8.40
N ARG A 799 27.38 -12.30 -9.53
CA ARG A 799 27.24 -11.37 -10.64
C ARG A 799 25.82 -11.38 -11.21
N TYR A 800 25.21 -10.21 -11.44
CA TYR A 800 23.81 -10.09 -11.86
C TYR A 800 22.84 -10.88 -10.94
N VAL A 801 23.03 -10.70 -9.64
CA VAL A 801 22.16 -11.27 -8.60
C VAL A 801 21.23 -10.19 -8.07
N GLU A 802 19.94 -10.50 -8.01
CA GLU A 802 18.92 -9.64 -7.41
C GLU A 802 18.45 -10.24 -6.08
N GLY A 803 18.52 -9.47 -5.00
CA GLY A 803 18.03 -9.86 -3.68
C GLY A 803 16.96 -8.90 -3.19
N THR A 804 15.78 -9.40 -2.79
CA THR A 804 14.65 -8.56 -2.36
C THR A 804 13.98 -9.07 -1.09
N LEU A 805 14.04 -8.30 0.00
CA LEU A 805 13.38 -8.62 1.28
C LEU A 805 12.21 -7.67 1.57
N LEU A 806 11.02 -8.24 1.78
CA LEU A 806 9.83 -7.49 2.23
C LEU A 806 10.00 -7.02 3.68
N GLY A 807 9.66 -5.76 3.98
CA GLY A 807 9.47 -5.26 5.35
C GLY A 807 10.71 -5.19 6.26
N GLY A 808 11.89 -4.81 5.74
CA GLY A 808 13.03 -4.36 6.56
C GLY A 808 13.69 -5.41 7.50
N MET A 809 13.23 -6.66 7.48
CA MET A 809 13.69 -7.73 8.37
C MET A 809 14.55 -8.78 7.65
N GLY A 810 15.46 -9.42 8.39
CA GLY A 810 16.27 -10.54 7.89
C GLY A 810 17.56 -10.10 7.19
N TYR A 811 18.31 -11.07 6.65
CA TYR A 811 19.58 -10.84 5.94
C TYR A 811 19.48 -11.31 4.49
N GLY A 812 19.77 -10.42 3.53
CA GLY A 812 20.08 -10.85 2.18
C GLY A 812 21.44 -11.56 2.14
N PHE A 813 22.40 -11.05 2.90
CA PHE A 813 23.74 -11.63 3.01
C PHE A 813 24.34 -11.43 4.40
N VAL A 814 24.97 -12.47 4.94
CA VAL A 814 25.74 -12.40 6.19
C VAL A 814 26.98 -13.28 6.15
N SER A 815 28.14 -12.71 6.47
CA SER A 815 29.43 -13.44 6.54
C SER A 815 30.02 -13.56 7.95
N GLY A 816 29.20 -13.50 9.01
CA GLY A 816 29.65 -13.73 10.38
C GLY A 816 29.68 -12.50 11.29
N ASN A 817 30.38 -12.63 12.43
CA ASN A 817 30.60 -11.58 13.45
C ASN A 817 32.09 -11.14 13.54
N GLY A 818 32.84 -11.22 12.44
CA GLY A 818 34.28 -10.90 12.37
C GLY A 818 35.23 -12.03 12.77
N TRP A 819 34.72 -13.13 13.35
CA TRP A 819 35.49 -14.32 13.74
C TRP A 819 35.16 -15.55 12.87
N TRP A 820 34.46 -15.37 11.77
CA TRP A 820 34.11 -16.45 10.84
C TRP A 820 35.17 -16.53 9.74
N LEU A 821 35.48 -17.74 9.31
CA LEU A 821 36.52 -17.99 8.30
C LEU A 821 35.89 -18.07 6.91
N TRP A 822 36.30 -17.18 6.01
CA TRP A 822 36.02 -17.21 4.58
C TRP A 822 37.22 -16.64 3.81
N LYS A 823 37.36 -16.95 2.53
CA LYS A 823 38.51 -16.61 1.70
C LYS A 823 38.32 -15.30 0.94
N ALA A 824 37.25 -15.21 0.16
CA ALA A 824 36.93 -14.06 -0.67
C ALA A 824 35.41 -13.87 -0.81
N ILE A 825 34.99 -12.61 -0.89
CA ILE A 825 33.65 -12.18 -1.26
C ILE A 825 33.78 -11.26 -2.47
N GLU A 826 33.16 -11.63 -3.57
CA GLU A 826 33.10 -10.83 -4.80
C GLU A 826 31.64 -10.63 -5.17
N VAL A 827 31.19 -9.37 -5.23
CA VAL A 827 29.82 -9.01 -5.58
C VAL A 827 29.88 -7.91 -6.61
N GLN A 828 29.39 -8.21 -7.80
CA GLN A 828 29.49 -7.33 -8.95
C GLN A 828 28.18 -7.24 -9.72
N ASP A 829 27.79 -6.07 -10.22
CA ASP A 829 26.60 -5.90 -11.08
C ASP A 829 25.29 -6.40 -10.42
N CYS A 830 25.22 -6.40 -9.08
CA CYS A 830 24.09 -6.94 -8.30
C CYS A 830 23.18 -5.84 -7.75
N GLN A 831 21.93 -6.20 -7.44
CA GLN A 831 20.95 -5.29 -6.87
C GLN A 831 20.31 -5.89 -5.63
N TRP A 832 20.35 -5.15 -4.52
CA TRP A 832 19.79 -5.54 -3.23
C TRP A 832 18.79 -4.51 -2.76
N THR A 833 17.56 -4.95 -2.50
CA THR A 833 16.45 -4.10 -2.06
C THR A 833 15.93 -4.57 -0.71
N GLY A 834 15.90 -3.67 0.27
CA GLY A 834 15.46 -3.97 1.63
C GLY A 834 16.40 -4.90 2.42
N GLY A 835 16.03 -5.18 3.66
CA GLY A 835 16.77 -6.11 4.53
C GLY A 835 18.21 -5.69 4.85
N ARG A 836 19.04 -6.68 5.23
CA ARG A 836 20.43 -6.44 5.69
C ARG A 836 21.46 -7.07 4.76
N PHE A 837 22.53 -6.33 4.52
CA PHE A 837 23.72 -6.81 3.81
C PHE A 837 24.95 -6.62 4.71
N GLN A 838 25.42 -7.70 5.33
CA GLN A 838 26.50 -7.62 6.31
C GLN A 838 27.74 -8.36 5.82
N VAL A 839 28.82 -7.59 5.67
CA VAL A 839 30.15 -8.09 5.34
C VAL A 839 31.03 -7.94 6.58
N SER A 840 31.45 -9.06 7.14
CA SER A 840 32.48 -9.11 8.18
C SER A 840 33.60 -10.05 7.82
N GLY A 841 34.82 -9.82 8.32
CA GLY A 841 35.96 -10.70 8.03
C GLY A 841 37.12 -10.63 9.04
N TYR A 842 37.98 -11.64 8.95
CA TYR A 842 39.22 -11.79 9.73
C TYR A 842 40.42 -11.18 8.96
N PRO A 843 41.56 -10.85 9.62
CA PRO A 843 42.75 -10.41 8.88
C PRO A 843 43.15 -11.39 7.76
N GLY A 844 43.49 -10.84 6.58
CA GLY A 844 43.88 -11.62 5.39
C GLY A 844 42.73 -12.00 4.46
N THR A 845 41.48 -11.69 4.82
CA THR A 845 40.30 -11.88 3.97
C THR A 845 40.02 -10.65 3.11
N THR A 846 39.43 -10.81 1.92
CA THR A 846 39.17 -9.70 0.98
C THR A 846 37.72 -9.72 0.50
N ALA A 847 37.02 -8.60 0.69
CA ALA A 847 35.69 -8.37 0.16
C ALA A 847 35.71 -7.25 -0.90
N VAL A 848 35.05 -7.49 -2.03
CA VAL A 848 35.02 -6.60 -3.18
C VAL A 848 33.56 -6.39 -3.60
N LEU A 849 33.09 -5.15 -3.56
CA LEU A 849 31.79 -4.71 -4.06
C LEU A 849 32.00 -3.75 -5.22
N ARG A 850 31.64 -4.16 -6.43
CA ARG A 850 31.79 -3.35 -7.65
C ARG A 850 30.47 -3.18 -8.37
N ASN A 851 30.09 -1.96 -8.70
CA ASN A 851 28.92 -1.71 -9.53
C ASN A 851 27.63 -2.39 -9.00
N ASN A 852 27.25 -2.13 -7.75
CA ASN A 852 26.02 -2.69 -7.16
C ASN A 852 25.04 -1.61 -6.71
N VAL A 853 23.76 -1.98 -6.61
CA VAL A 853 22.73 -1.19 -5.94
C VAL A 853 22.41 -1.79 -4.58
N PHE A 854 22.36 -0.93 -3.56
CA PHE A 854 21.89 -1.22 -2.21
C PHE A 854 20.79 -0.23 -1.86
N ALA A 855 19.55 -0.56 -2.21
CA ALA A 855 18.39 0.31 -2.03
C ALA A 855 17.59 -0.05 -0.76
N TRP A 856 17.39 0.91 0.14
CA TRP A 856 16.72 0.73 1.44
C TRP A 856 17.31 -0.41 2.28
N THR A 857 18.59 -0.70 2.09
CA THR A 857 19.27 -1.77 2.82
C THR A 857 19.95 -1.24 4.07
N TRP A 858 20.07 -2.09 5.08
CA TRP A 858 21.02 -1.88 6.17
C TRP A 858 22.33 -2.57 5.80
N HIS A 859 23.24 -1.81 5.20
CA HIS A 859 24.57 -2.27 4.84
C HIS A 859 25.55 -2.07 6.00
N ARG A 860 26.24 -3.13 6.41
CA ARG A 860 27.28 -3.07 7.44
C ARG A 860 28.57 -3.74 6.98
N GLY A 861 29.62 -2.96 6.85
CA GLY A 861 31.00 -3.46 6.83
C GLY A 861 31.54 -3.49 8.26
N TYR A 862 32.12 -4.61 8.70
CA TYR A 862 32.63 -4.77 10.06
C TYR A 862 33.89 -5.65 10.14
N GLY A 863 34.89 -5.28 10.93
CA GLY A 863 36.00 -6.17 11.28
C GLY A 863 37.33 -5.83 10.60
N TRP A 864 38.07 -6.85 10.18
CA TRP A 864 39.44 -6.75 9.66
C TRP A 864 39.65 -7.10 8.16
N PRO A 865 38.64 -7.35 7.30
CA PRO A 865 38.92 -7.68 5.91
C PRO A 865 39.57 -6.49 5.19
N ALA A 866 40.28 -6.74 4.09
CA ALA A 866 40.43 -5.73 3.05
C ALA A 866 39.06 -5.52 2.40
N TYR A 867 38.66 -4.26 2.23
CA TYR A 867 37.33 -3.94 1.69
C TYR A 867 37.43 -2.95 0.54
N GLU A 868 37.06 -3.37 -0.65
CA GLU A 868 37.08 -2.57 -1.87
C GLU A 868 35.65 -2.30 -2.33
N VAL A 869 35.26 -1.02 -2.37
CA VAL A 869 33.88 -0.61 -2.67
C VAL A 869 33.95 0.44 -3.78
N TYR A 870 33.55 0.05 -4.99
CA TYR A 870 33.63 0.91 -6.18
C TYR A 870 32.32 0.95 -6.98
N ASN A 871 31.97 2.13 -7.51
CA ASN A 871 30.84 2.29 -8.43
C ASN A 871 29.50 1.79 -7.87
N ASN A 872 29.30 1.79 -6.55
CA ASN A 872 28.04 1.34 -5.96
C ASN A 872 27.09 2.51 -5.72
N LEU A 873 25.79 2.25 -5.81
CA LEU A 873 24.74 3.15 -5.33
C LEU A 873 24.19 2.63 -4.00
N PHE A 874 24.32 3.40 -2.94
CA PHE A 874 23.58 3.23 -1.69
C PHE A 874 22.45 4.25 -1.69
N TYR A 875 21.21 3.78 -1.84
CA TYR A 875 20.03 4.63 -2.01
C TYR A 875 19.03 4.39 -0.89
N GLY A 876 18.85 5.36 0.00
CA GLY A 876 18.08 5.15 1.23
C GLY A 876 18.68 4.10 2.16
N GLY A 877 18.10 3.96 3.36
CA GLY A 877 18.56 3.00 4.36
C GLY A 877 19.78 3.46 5.15
N THR A 878 20.68 2.53 5.50
CA THR A 878 21.81 2.77 6.41
C THR A 878 23.09 2.15 5.87
N VAL A 879 24.19 2.89 5.97
CA VAL A 879 25.55 2.38 5.73
C VAL A 879 26.37 2.58 6.99
N ARG A 880 26.82 1.47 7.57
CA ARG A 880 27.67 1.46 8.78
C ARG A 880 29.01 0.82 8.50
N LEU A 881 30.07 1.61 8.62
CA LEU A 881 31.45 1.19 8.40
C LEU A 881 32.20 1.13 9.73
N GLU A 882 32.69 -0.05 10.10
CA GLU A 882 33.35 -0.30 11.38
C GLU A 882 34.67 -1.03 11.18
N ARG A 883 35.67 -0.28 10.72
CA ARG A 883 36.98 -0.83 10.38
C ARG A 883 37.87 -0.96 11.62
N TYR A 884 38.45 -2.13 11.84
CA TYR A 884 39.52 -2.28 12.83
C TYR A 884 40.91 -2.07 12.20
N ALA A 885 41.71 -1.17 12.79
CA ALA A 885 42.97 -0.71 12.23
C ALA A 885 44.04 -1.79 12.01
N ALA A 886 43.97 -2.92 12.74
CA ALA A 886 44.88 -4.05 12.58
C ALA A 886 44.59 -4.93 11.35
N GLY A 887 43.56 -4.61 10.56
CA GLY A 887 43.10 -5.38 9.42
C GLY A 887 43.53 -4.80 8.07
N GLY A 888 42.90 -5.29 7.01
CA GLY A 888 43.09 -4.77 5.65
C GLY A 888 42.69 -3.30 5.49
N ALA A 889 43.15 -2.69 4.40
CA ALA A 889 42.72 -1.35 4.02
C ALA A 889 41.26 -1.39 3.52
N TRP A 890 40.47 -0.37 3.88
CA TRP A 890 39.14 -0.17 3.31
C TRP A 890 39.21 1.01 2.36
N THR A 891 38.79 0.78 1.13
CA THR A 891 38.87 1.72 0.03
C THR A 891 37.49 1.89 -0.59
N LEU A 892 36.96 3.10 -0.55
CA LEU A 892 35.65 3.46 -1.07
C LEU A 892 35.82 4.59 -2.09
N ARG A 893 35.65 4.31 -3.38
CA ARG A 893 35.68 5.35 -4.44
C ARG A 893 34.57 5.17 -5.43
N ASP A 894 34.21 6.24 -6.14
CA ASP A 894 33.24 6.19 -7.24
C ASP A 894 31.84 5.75 -6.79
N ASN A 895 31.53 5.78 -5.49
CA ASN A 895 30.21 5.38 -4.97
C ASN A 895 29.28 6.58 -4.81
N ALA A 896 27.99 6.37 -4.97
CA ALA A 896 26.95 7.35 -4.65
C ALA A 896 26.23 6.96 -3.35
N PHE A 897 26.19 7.88 -2.38
CA PHE A 897 25.43 7.79 -1.14
C PHE A 897 24.27 8.78 -1.22
N ASP A 898 23.06 8.30 -1.44
CA ASP A 898 21.86 9.12 -1.59
C ASP A 898 20.88 8.88 -0.45
N SER A 899 20.63 9.92 0.34
CA SER A 899 19.64 9.91 1.41
C SER A 899 19.82 8.74 2.41
N VAL A 900 21.08 8.37 2.69
CA VAL A 900 21.44 7.26 3.58
C VAL A 900 21.94 7.74 4.93
N ALA A 901 21.59 7.00 5.99
CA ALA A 901 22.24 7.15 7.28
C ALA A 901 23.66 6.58 7.24
N LEU A 902 24.66 7.42 6.97
CA LEU A 902 26.06 7.04 6.83
C LEU A 902 26.84 7.24 8.12
N THR A 903 27.51 6.18 8.59
CA THR A 903 28.37 6.22 9.78
C THR A 903 29.71 5.53 9.54
N ASN A 904 30.77 6.09 10.12
CA ASN A 904 32.11 5.52 10.14
C ASN A 904 32.66 5.50 11.58
N ALA A 905 33.16 4.35 12.02
CA ALA A 905 33.68 4.17 13.37
C ALA A 905 34.99 3.35 13.40
N ASN A 906 35.66 3.38 14.56
CA ASN A 906 36.89 2.67 14.92
C ASN A 906 38.17 3.13 14.20
N ALA A 907 38.22 3.13 12.87
CA ALA A 907 39.40 3.56 12.11
C ALA A 907 39.01 4.30 10.83
N ALA A 908 39.92 5.15 10.33
CA ALA A 908 39.71 5.87 9.08
C ALA A 908 39.61 4.91 7.89
N VAL A 909 38.80 5.27 6.90
CA VAL A 909 38.67 4.58 5.62
C VAL A 909 39.27 5.44 4.52
N VAL A 910 39.91 4.83 3.53
CA VAL A 910 40.41 5.55 2.36
C VAL A 910 39.23 5.82 1.46
N ASN A 911 38.88 7.09 1.25
CA ASN A 911 37.76 7.47 0.40
C ASN A 911 38.11 8.69 -0.46
N ASP A 912 37.60 8.70 -1.70
CA ASP A 912 37.76 9.79 -2.67
C ASP A 912 36.81 9.57 -3.86
N HIS A 913 36.51 10.62 -4.64
CA HIS A 913 35.62 10.56 -5.82
C HIS A 913 34.25 9.90 -5.54
N ASN A 914 33.66 10.09 -4.36
CA ASN A 914 32.31 9.62 -4.05
C ASN A 914 31.29 10.76 -4.19
N ALA A 915 30.02 10.43 -4.40
CA ALA A 915 28.91 11.36 -4.40
C ALA A 915 28.11 11.27 -3.09
N TYR A 916 27.75 12.42 -2.54
CA TYR A 916 26.87 12.57 -1.38
C TYR A 916 25.66 13.40 -1.80
N LEU A 917 24.52 12.71 -1.95
CA LEU A 917 23.33 13.22 -2.60
C LEU A 917 22.20 13.37 -1.58
N GLY A 918 21.54 14.52 -1.60
CA GLY A 918 20.40 14.83 -0.74
C GLY A 918 20.72 15.85 0.35
N LEU A 919 19.68 16.57 0.79
CA LEU A 919 19.82 17.64 1.78
C LEU A 919 20.31 17.09 3.12
N GLY A 920 21.50 17.51 3.54
CA GLY A 920 22.10 17.09 4.82
C GLY A 920 22.75 15.70 4.79
N GLN A 921 22.98 15.11 3.61
CA GLN A 921 23.68 13.84 3.48
C GLN A 921 25.07 13.89 4.16
N ALA A 922 25.32 12.96 5.07
CA ALA A 922 26.59 12.85 5.78
C ALA A 922 27.71 12.36 4.85
N GLN A 923 28.93 12.86 5.06
CA GLN A 923 30.13 12.53 4.29
C GLN A 923 31.10 11.67 5.11
N LEU A 924 31.89 10.82 4.44
CA LEU A 924 32.98 10.12 5.10
C LEU A 924 34.11 11.11 5.45
N PRO A 925 34.72 10.99 6.64
CA PRO A 925 35.84 11.84 7.00
C PRO A 925 37.11 11.45 6.23
N GLY A 926 38.01 12.42 6.01
CA GLY A 926 39.34 12.16 5.47
C GLY A 926 39.38 11.88 3.96
N SER A 927 38.45 12.48 3.21
CA SER A 927 38.41 12.38 1.74
C SER A 927 39.68 12.87 1.05
N GLY A 928 39.99 12.28 -0.10
CA GLY A 928 41.06 12.69 -1.02
C GLY A 928 40.79 14.02 -1.74
N GLY A 929 39.57 14.55 -1.69
CA GLY A 929 39.22 15.91 -2.13
C GLY A 929 38.44 16.03 -3.44
N SER A 930 38.07 14.92 -4.07
CA SER A 930 37.36 14.92 -5.37
C SER A 930 35.88 14.49 -5.29
N ASP A 931 35.31 14.47 -4.08
CA ASP A 931 33.92 14.08 -3.86
C ASP A 931 32.92 15.10 -4.45
N GLN A 932 31.76 14.61 -4.88
CA GLN A 932 30.63 15.42 -5.35
C GLN A 932 29.57 15.53 -4.25
N VAL A 933 29.07 16.74 -4.00
CA VAL A 933 28.09 16.99 -2.94
C VAL A 933 26.93 17.79 -3.52
N LEU A 934 25.76 17.17 -3.61
CA LEU A 934 24.59 17.75 -4.26
C LEU A 934 23.39 17.73 -3.31
N SER A 935 22.67 18.84 -3.18
CA SER A 935 21.49 18.93 -2.30
C SER A 935 20.29 18.12 -2.81
N SER A 936 20.30 17.76 -4.09
CA SER A 936 19.29 16.95 -4.76
C SER A 936 19.89 16.27 -5.97
N PHE A 937 19.45 15.05 -6.23
CA PHE A 937 19.76 14.31 -7.45
C PHE A 937 18.53 13.50 -7.85
N THR A 938 18.36 13.21 -9.13
CA THR A 938 17.16 12.52 -9.62
C THR A 938 17.55 11.36 -10.52
N TYR A 939 16.96 10.22 -10.21
CA TYR A 939 17.03 9.03 -11.06
C TYR A 939 15.73 8.85 -11.84
N THR A 940 15.82 8.08 -12.92
CA THR A 940 14.67 7.64 -13.70
C THR A 940 14.81 6.18 -14.12
N ASN A 941 13.74 5.59 -14.63
CA ASN A 941 13.74 4.23 -15.13
C ASN A 941 13.81 4.17 -16.67
N LEU A 942 14.28 3.04 -17.20
CA LEU A 942 14.20 2.78 -18.64
C LEU A 942 12.82 2.20 -18.98
N ALA A 943 12.10 2.81 -19.92
CA ALA A 943 10.73 2.40 -20.26
C ALA A 943 10.59 0.93 -20.69
N VAL A 944 11.54 0.40 -21.46
CA VAL A 944 11.58 -1.00 -21.90
C VAL A 944 12.06 -1.97 -20.80
N ARG A 945 12.62 -1.45 -19.69
CA ARG A 945 13.00 -2.20 -18.48
C ARG A 945 12.64 -1.42 -17.20
N PRO A 946 11.35 -1.35 -16.82
CA PRO A 946 10.92 -0.52 -15.70
C PRO A 946 11.52 -0.90 -14.33
N SER A 947 12.07 -2.12 -14.19
CA SER A 947 12.80 -2.56 -13.00
C SER A 947 14.19 -1.91 -12.87
N TRP A 948 14.74 -1.33 -13.94
CA TRP A 948 16.00 -0.62 -13.94
C TRP A 948 15.75 0.86 -13.67
N ARG A 949 15.82 1.26 -12.39
CA ARG A 949 15.27 2.53 -11.86
C ARG A 949 16.29 3.62 -11.56
N PHE A 950 17.59 3.32 -11.71
CA PHE A 950 18.67 4.18 -11.24
C PHE A 950 19.48 4.83 -12.37
N TYR A 951 18.82 5.18 -13.48
CA TYR A 951 19.46 5.98 -14.52
C TYR A 951 19.58 7.43 -14.07
N GLN A 952 20.76 8.00 -14.24
CA GLN A 952 21.07 9.38 -13.87
C GLN A 952 20.43 10.34 -14.87
N VAL A 953 19.63 11.29 -14.36
CA VAL A 953 19.01 12.34 -15.18
C VAL A 953 19.95 13.54 -15.38
N SER A 954 20.77 13.83 -14.37
CA SER A 954 21.78 14.90 -14.43
C SER A 954 23.13 14.38 -14.91
N THR A 955 23.95 15.27 -15.48
CA THR A 955 25.34 15.01 -15.84
C THR A 955 26.34 15.36 -14.73
N ASP A 956 25.87 15.75 -13.54
CA ASP A 956 26.76 16.23 -12.45
C ASP A 956 27.76 15.16 -11.96
N LEU A 957 27.44 13.88 -12.16
CA LEU A 957 28.29 12.74 -11.77
C LEU A 957 29.02 12.10 -12.96
N VAL A 958 28.79 12.61 -14.18
CA VAL A 958 29.38 12.09 -15.41
C VAL A 958 30.84 12.51 -15.52
N ASP A 959 31.72 11.57 -15.86
CA ASP A 959 33.18 11.77 -15.96
C ASP A 959 33.84 12.29 -14.65
N LYS A 960 33.29 11.93 -13.48
CA LYS A 960 33.78 12.41 -12.17
C LYS A 960 34.53 11.37 -11.33
N GLY A 961 34.66 10.14 -11.82
CA GLY A 961 35.29 9.04 -11.09
C GLY A 961 36.82 9.11 -11.03
N SER A 962 37.38 8.14 -10.31
CA SER A 962 38.80 8.07 -9.94
C SER A 962 39.70 7.42 -11.00
N ARG A 963 39.11 6.87 -12.08
CA ARG A 963 39.80 6.12 -13.14
C ARG A 963 38.99 6.10 -14.43
N ASN A 964 39.60 5.65 -15.52
CA ASN A 964 38.88 5.39 -16.77
C ASN A 964 37.93 4.20 -16.64
N ALA A 965 36.82 4.22 -17.39
CA ALA A 965 35.84 3.14 -17.44
C ALA A 965 36.45 1.80 -17.88
N THR A 966 37.44 1.81 -18.78
CA THR A 966 38.25 0.63 -19.17
C THR A 966 38.92 -0.05 -17.99
N ASN A 967 39.41 0.73 -17.02
CA ASN A 967 40.08 0.21 -15.83
C ASN A 967 39.09 -0.20 -14.74
N ALA A 968 37.84 0.27 -14.84
CA ALA A 968 36.74 -0.14 -13.97
C ALA A 968 36.02 -1.40 -14.47
N GLY A 969 36.29 -1.85 -15.70
CA GLY A 969 35.55 -2.93 -16.37
C GLY A 969 34.15 -2.51 -16.83
N LEU A 970 33.95 -1.21 -17.09
CA LEU A 970 32.64 -0.61 -17.38
C LEU A 970 32.54 -0.06 -18.81
N TYR A 971 33.42 -0.46 -19.73
CA TYR A 971 33.44 0.05 -21.12
C TYR A 971 32.08 -0.06 -21.83
N HIS A 972 31.36 -1.18 -21.65
CA HIS A 972 30.07 -1.48 -22.27
C HIS A 972 28.85 -1.01 -21.46
N PHE A 973 29.06 -0.24 -20.40
CA PHE A 973 28.03 0.16 -19.46
C PHE A 973 27.66 1.63 -19.63
N THR A 974 26.58 2.06 -18.98
CA THR A 974 26.04 3.41 -19.03
C THR A 974 25.31 3.77 -17.73
N THR A 975 25.34 5.03 -17.37
CA THR A 975 24.51 5.60 -16.31
C THR A 975 23.27 6.33 -16.85
N GLN A 976 23.16 6.51 -18.17
CA GLN A 976 22.19 7.42 -18.79
C GLN A 976 21.13 6.68 -19.61
N ILE A 977 19.92 7.22 -19.63
CA ILE A 977 18.81 6.65 -20.44
C ILE A 977 19.06 6.68 -21.95
N SER A 978 20.02 7.50 -22.41
CA SER A 978 20.46 7.57 -23.80
C SER A 978 21.14 6.27 -24.27
N GLN A 979 21.51 5.39 -23.34
CA GLN A 979 22.22 4.13 -23.60
C GLN A 979 23.58 4.31 -24.27
N VAL A 980 24.17 5.50 -24.18
CA VAL A 980 25.54 5.75 -24.64
C VAL A 980 26.51 5.05 -23.69
N LYS A 981 27.32 4.14 -24.24
CA LYS A 981 28.38 3.43 -23.50
C LYS A 981 29.42 4.41 -22.95
N GLU A 982 29.98 4.09 -21.79
CA GLU A 982 31.10 4.80 -21.18
C GLU A 982 32.34 4.80 -22.08
N THR A 983 32.67 3.67 -22.69
CA THR A 983 33.86 3.49 -23.52
C THR A 983 35.17 3.77 -22.74
N ASN A 984 35.99 4.74 -23.17
CA ASN A 984 37.28 5.08 -22.57
C ASN A 984 37.28 6.43 -21.82
N SER A 985 36.08 6.92 -21.46
CA SER A 985 35.85 8.06 -20.57
C SER A 985 36.48 7.88 -19.18
N VAL A 986 36.51 8.96 -18.41
CA VAL A 986 36.62 8.83 -16.94
C VAL A 986 35.30 8.24 -16.47
N VAL A 987 35.33 7.22 -15.61
CA VAL A 987 34.10 6.55 -15.19
C VAL A 987 33.15 7.53 -14.47
N ASP A 988 31.85 7.40 -14.70
CA ASP A 988 30.85 8.11 -13.91
C ASP A 988 30.87 7.63 -12.44
N ILE A 989 30.44 8.49 -11.51
CA ILE A 989 30.23 8.11 -10.10
C ILE A 989 28.86 7.43 -9.96
N GLY A 990 28.80 6.32 -9.21
CA GLY A 990 27.59 5.57 -8.94
C GLY A 990 27.48 4.28 -9.76
N PHE A 991 26.26 3.73 -9.82
CA PHE A 991 25.94 2.46 -10.45
C PHE A 991 25.67 2.60 -11.95
N HIS A 992 26.12 1.62 -12.73
CA HIS A 992 25.97 1.53 -14.17
C HIS A 992 25.18 0.29 -14.59
N TYR A 993 24.30 0.47 -15.56
CA TYR A 993 23.65 -0.62 -16.28
C TYR A 993 24.45 -0.99 -17.53
N VAL A 994 24.35 -2.24 -17.99
CA VAL A 994 24.81 -2.60 -19.35
C VAL A 994 24.01 -1.80 -20.36
N ALA A 995 24.67 -1.21 -21.36
CA ALA A 995 23.98 -0.48 -22.42
C ALA A 995 23.11 -1.44 -23.27
N VAL A 996 21.85 -1.07 -23.49
CA VAL A 996 20.87 -1.86 -24.24
C VAL A 996 20.33 -1.10 -25.45
N ASP A 997 19.81 -1.84 -26.42
CA ASP A 997 18.98 -1.26 -27.47
C ASP A 997 17.67 -0.70 -26.88
N THR A 998 17.36 0.56 -27.15
CA THR A 998 16.22 1.25 -26.53
C THR A 998 14.85 0.74 -27.00
N ALA A 999 14.79 -0.04 -28.07
CA ALA A 999 13.54 -0.57 -28.62
C ALA A 999 13.21 -1.96 -28.04
N THR A 1000 14.22 -2.81 -27.89
CA THR A 1000 14.08 -4.20 -27.45
C THR A 1000 14.45 -4.41 -25.98
N GLY A 1001 15.27 -3.51 -25.41
CA GLY A 1001 15.85 -3.67 -24.10
C GLY A 1001 16.90 -4.79 -24.02
N LEU A 1002 17.38 -5.35 -25.13
CA LEU A 1002 18.46 -6.34 -25.13
C LEU A 1002 19.83 -5.66 -25.07
N PRO A 1003 20.83 -6.22 -24.36
CA PRO A 1003 22.20 -5.73 -24.41
C PRO A 1003 22.69 -5.53 -25.85
N LEU A 1004 23.45 -4.47 -26.09
CA LEU A 1004 23.98 -4.15 -27.41
C LEU A 1004 24.89 -5.29 -27.92
N ASP A 1005 24.75 -5.58 -29.21
CA ASP A 1005 25.49 -6.55 -30.00
C ASP A 1005 25.92 -5.79 -31.28
N THR A 1006 27.18 -5.37 -31.33
CA THR A 1006 27.68 -4.41 -32.31
C THR A 1006 27.94 -5.07 -33.66
N ASP A 1007 28.35 -6.33 -33.68
CA ASP A 1007 28.64 -7.07 -34.90
C ASP A 1007 27.45 -7.93 -35.39
N GLY A 1008 26.44 -8.12 -34.56
CA GLY A 1008 25.17 -8.76 -34.89
C GLY A 1008 25.25 -10.29 -34.97
N ASP A 1009 26.21 -10.90 -34.28
CA ASP A 1009 26.42 -12.35 -34.29
C ASP A 1009 25.58 -13.12 -33.26
N GLY A 1010 24.89 -12.40 -32.37
CA GLY A 1010 24.02 -12.92 -31.32
C GLY A 1010 24.65 -12.97 -29.93
N LEU A 1011 25.93 -12.63 -29.78
CA LEU A 1011 26.57 -12.38 -28.50
C LEU A 1011 26.62 -10.87 -28.23
N SER A 1012 26.29 -10.47 -27.01
CA SER A 1012 26.30 -9.05 -26.64
C SER A 1012 27.71 -8.57 -26.30
N ASP A 1013 28.03 -7.33 -26.61
CA ASP A 1013 29.39 -6.80 -26.50
C ASP A 1013 30.01 -6.97 -25.10
N TYR A 1014 29.22 -6.74 -24.03
CA TYR A 1014 29.69 -6.87 -22.64
C TYR A 1014 30.03 -8.32 -22.26
N PHE A 1015 29.44 -9.29 -22.95
CA PHE A 1015 29.65 -10.72 -22.72
C PHE A 1015 30.91 -11.19 -23.45
N GLU A 1016 31.16 -10.62 -24.62
CA GLU A 1016 32.34 -10.88 -25.45
C GLU A 1016 33.61 -10.24 -24.88
N ASP A 1017 33.53 -8.97 -24.44
CA ASP A 1017 34.55 -8.30 -23.60
C ASP A 1017 34.22 -8.51 -22.11
N ARG A 1018 34.47 -9.72 -21.63
CA ARG A 1018 34.02 -10.13 -20.28
C ARG A 1018 34.71 -9.36 -19.17
N ASN A 1019 35.93 -8.87 -19.43
CA ASN A 1019 36.69 -8.06 -18.49
C ASN A 1019 36.31 -6.56 -18.55
N GLY A 1020 35.68 -6.12 -19.64
CA GLY A 1020 35.10 -4.79 -19.83
C GLY A 1020 36.14 -3.69 -20.05
N ASN A 1021 37.34 -4.03 -20.56
CA ASN A 1021 38.45 -3.12 -20.76
C ASN A 1021 38.45 -2.43 -22.14
N GLY A 1022 37.53 -2.78 -23.04
CA GLY A 1022 37.44 -2.26 -24.39
C GLY A 1022 38.56 -2.72 -25.33
N VAL A 1023 39.27 -3.81 -24.99
CA VAL A 1023 40.32 -4.45 -25.78
C VAL A 1023 40.02 -5.94 -25.98
N TYR A 1024 39.94 -6.38 -27.23
CA TYR A 1024 39.75 -7.80 -27.55
C TYR A 1024 41.00 -8.60 -27.17
N ASP A 1025 40.94 -9.37 -26.08
CA ASP A 1025 42.07 -10.16 -25.58
C ASP A 1025 42.07 -11.59 -26.18
N ARG A 1026 42.66 -11.71 -27.37
CA ARG A 1026 42.80 -12.99 -28.10
C ARG A 1026 43.54 -14.04 -27.25
N GLY A 1027 42.80 -14.96 -26.63
CA GLY A 1027 43.31 -16.03 -25.77
C GLY A 1027 42.72 -16.05 -24.35
N ALA A 1028 41.93 -15.05 -23.96
CA ALA A 1028 41.27 -14.96 -22.65
C ALA A 1028 39.86 -15.59 -22.61
N SER A 1029 39.47 -16.37 -23.63
CA SER A 1029 38.10 -16.88 -23.85
C SER A 1029 37.07 -15.80 -24.19
N GLU A 1030 37.54 -14.64 -24.67
CA GLU A 1030 36.76 -13.54 -25.24
C GLU A 1030 36.58 -13.69 -26.75
N THR A 1031 35.55 -13.06 -27.30
CA THR A 1031 35.28 -12.92 -28.75
C THR A 1031 35.32 -11.44 -29.17
N ASP A 1032 35.49 -11.16 -30.46
CA ASP A 1032 35.66 -9.78 -30.97
C ASP A 1032 34.29 -9.16 -31.26
N TRP A 1033 33.80 -8.32 -30.34
CA TRP A 1033 32.49 -7.66 -30.45
C TRP A 1033 32.37 -6.65 -31.59
N VAL A 1034 33.47 -6.31 -32.26
CA VAL A 1034 33.47 -5.40 -33.41
C VAL A 1034 33.49 -6.16 -34.72
N ASN A 1035 34.05 -7.38 -34.73
CA ASN A 1035 34.22 -8.17 -35.94
C ASN A 1035 33.87 -9.65 -35.72
N SER A 1036 32.68 -10.04 -36.19
CA SER A 1036 32.26 -11.44 -36.15
C SER A 1036 33.27 -12.34 -36.89
N PRO A 1037 33.86 -13.36 -36.23
CA PRO A 1037 34.87 -14.25 -36.81
C PRO A 1037 34.39 -15.01 -38.07
N HIS A 1038 33.08 -15.04 -38.31
CA HIS A 1038 32.45 -15.77 -39.42
C HIS A 1038 31.63 -14.89 -40.37
N GLY A 1039 31.60 -13.57 -40.18
CA GLY A 1039 30.86 -12.65 -41.05
C GLY A 1039 29.34 -12.90 -41.08
N THR A 1040 28.80 -13.60 -40.10
CA THR A 1040 27.38 -13.93 -40.00
C THR A 1040 26.65 -12.78 -39.31
N THR A 1041 26.41 -11.71 -40.05
CA THR A 1041 25.56 -10.61 -39.60
C THR A 1041 24.10 -10.93 -39.97
N GLY A 1042 23.24 -11.19 -38.98
CA GLY A 1042 21.79 -11.34 -39.18
C GLY A 1042 21.31 -12.76 -39.51
N MET A 1043 20.50 -13.31 -38.60
CA MET A 1043 19.64 -14.51 -38.71
C MET A 1043 19.98 -15.56 -39.80
N THR A 1044 20.64 -16.64 -39.39
CA THR A 1044 20.10 -18.02 -39.37
C THR A 1044 21.14 -18.91 -38.69
N GLY A 1045 20.74 -19.61 -37.63
CA GLY A 1045 21.65 -20.47 -36.86
C GLY A 1045 22.32 -21.54 -37.71
N LEU A 1046 23.53 -21.94 -37.31
CA LEU A 1046 24.26 -23.07 -37.86
C LEU A 1046 23.38 -24.35 -37.79
N GLN A 1047 22.78 -24.75 -38.91
CA GLN A 1047 22.13 -26.06 -39.03
C GLN A 1047 23.20 -27.14 -39.21
N VAL A 1048 23.50 -27.88 -38.14
CA VAL A 1048 24.29 -29.11 -38.22
C VAL A 1048 23.36 -30.27 -38.60
N PHE A 1049 23.45 -30.73 -39.84
CA PHE A 1049 22.82 -31.99 -40.25
C PHE A 1049 23.70 -33.14 -39.80
N THR A 1050 23.28 -33.89 -38.77
CA THR A 1050 23.76 -35.25 -38.53
C THR A 1050 22.93 -36.22 -39.38
N PRO A 1051 23.51 -36.92 -40.36
CA PRO A 1051 22.83 -38.05 -40.97
C PRO A 1051 22.67 -39.13 -39.91
N PHE A 1052 21.43 -39.58 -39.66
CA PHE A 1052 21.21 -40.87 -39.02
C PHE A 1052 21.44 -41.95 -40.09
N GLU A 1053 22.48 -42.76 -39.91
CA GLU A 1053 22.54 -44.15 -40.41
C GLU A 1053 22.12 -45.11 -39.30
#